data_AF-A0A2E3HPX0-F1
#
_entry.id   AF-A0A2E3HPX0-F1
#
_cell.length_a   1.000
_cell.length_b   1.000
_cell.length_c   1.000
_cell.angle_alpha   90.00
_cell.angle_beta   90.00
_cell.angle_gamma   90.00
#
_symmetry.space_group_name_H-M   'P 1'
#
loop_
_entity.id
_entity.type
_entity.pdbx_description
1 polymer ?
#
loop_
_entity_poly.entity_id
_entity_poly.type
_entity_poly.pdbx_seq_one_letter_code
_entity_poly.pdbx_strand_id
1 'polypeptide(L)'
;MANITQTIPALTAGISQQPDEKKIPGQVKDMVNAIPDVTQGLLKRPAGKFVASLSDGSNNSTTNGRWFHYYRDENEQYIGQIAQNGVIKMWDCLTGAEKTVVNAIGNNTYLTHTNDEDIQTLTLNDFTYLNNRSITTEMDTTTEPLGNFQKEIFIELKSLSYAKQYAVNVFDDTSTSTVSTVTRISVDLQKSSNNYCDSSGAMVARNSRASQSTRCDESAGDGRDAFAPNVGTRIFSITDGASLTDDAVSGSHTYTVDVKDSGGNSVNRGVNLYFRIATTGQSVPFTTGSGTSQTTTYQARYTTTHDLLHGGEGWQEGDNFTVFMKDAIYNITVDSISTSVVQANLALVRPQPTPFDTETTITAESILGDIRKGLTGSATATTGNGFTVTQIGTGLHVTRSAVFNASTPVGELLNVVASKVNDVGDLPSQCKHGMVVEVVNSVAEEDNHYVKFFGNNDKDGEGTWEECAKPGRLIRLKRSKMPVLLIRTADGNFRLTELDGSTYSIGGVTQPAVPQWDDAIVGDDVTNPEPSFIGKSINKMLFFRNRFGILADENIVMSRPGDFTNFFGKSAIQLVASDPIDISASSEYPAILFDGIQVNTGLLLFSKNQQFMLTTDSDVFSPTTAKINALSTYNFNFATNPISLGTTVGFLDNAGKFSRFFEMTQIQREGEPEVLEQSAVVSRLFEKDLKLISNSRENSVIFFSEEGTSTLYGYRYFDNIRQRKLAAWFRWTLTGTIQYHCMQDDNLFVVVRNNNKDQLLKYSIKMDANTFAIAENRVHLDHLMSVTTASNTYNATTNKTTFPKPTGIESTSQMAAYDVDSGTELGRYGLVTINGSNLEIDGNWSSQTFLIGHQFTMEVKLPTIYYVTKDGESFRSDTRSSTIIHRVKFGFGPLGIYETTLSRTGRVDYTETFELTAADIYKANAAGIIDDNILRSIPIYDRNINAQLTLKSTHPAPATVHHMTWEGVYTNNNYQRV
;
A
#
# COMPACT_ATOMS: atom_id res chain seq x y z
N MET A 1 77.40 -0.09 2.87
CA MET A 1 76.16 0.27 3.60
C MET A 1 75.75 1.66 3.14
N ALA A 2 74.53 1.85 2.65
CA ALA A 2 74.05 3.17 2.20
C ALA A 2 73.22 3.81 3.31
N ASN A 3 73.47 5.09 3.59
CA ASN A 3 72.56 5.90 4.40
C ASN A 3 71.34 6.22 3.53
N ILE A 4 70.16 5.84 4.00
CA ILE A 4 68.90 6.03 3.28
C ILE A 4 67.99 6.93 4.10
N THR A 5 67.22 7.75 3.40
CA THR A 5 66.15 8.57 3.94
C THR A 5 64.92 8.34 3.08
N GLN A 6 63.78 8.01 3.70
CA GLN A 6 62.50 7.90 2.99
C GLN A 6 61.42 8.69 3.74
N THR A 7 60.68 9.49 2.98
CA THR A 7 59.54 10.26 3.48
C THR A 7 58.25 9.60 3.04
N ILE A 8 57.39 9.31 4.01
CA ILE A 8 56.00 8.94 3.82
C ILE A 8 55.18 10.23 3.84
N PRO A 9 54.57 10.63 2.71
CA PRO A 9 53.99 11.97 2.55
C PRO A 9 52.72 12.19 3.37
N ALA A 10 51.98 11.13 3.72
CA ALA A 10 50.79 11.21 4.56
C ALA A 10 50.55 9.87 5.30
N LEU A 11 50.02 9.94 6.52
CA LEU A 11 49.60 8.79 7.33
C LEU A 11 48.08 8.57 7.31
N THR A 12 47.44 8.94 6.19
CA THR A 12 45.99 8.99 6.07
C THR A 12 45.38 7.72 5.49
N ALA A 13 46.17 6.71 5.11
CA ALA A 13 45.67 5.49 4.45
C ALA A 13 45.01 4.47 5.40
N GLY A 14 44.87 4.82 6.69
CA GLY A 14 44.09 4.07 7.67
C GLY A 14 44.74 2.77 8.17
N ILE A 15 43.94 1.98 8.90
CA ILE A 15 44.33 0.71 9.49
C ILE A 15 44.45 -0.37 8.41
N SER A 16 45.51 -1.18 8.50
CA SER A 16 45.66 -2.41 7.70
C SER A 16 46.14 -3.56 8.60
N GLN A 17 45.44 -4.69 8.51
CA GLN A 17 45.78 -5.94 9.20
C GLN A 17 46.64 -6.88 8.34
N GLN A 18 46.99 -6.47 7.12
CA GLN A 18 47.95 -7.21 6.30
C GLN A 18 49.30 -7.32 7.03
N PRO A 19 50.13 -8.33 6.70
CA PRO A 19 51.51 -8.39 7.18
C PRO A 19 52.25 -7.08 6.90
N ASP A 20 53.11 -6.63 7.81
CA ASP A 20 53.72 -5.29 7.74
C ASP A 20 54.49 -5.05 6.42
N GLU A 21 55.04 -6.09 5.81
CA GLU A 21 55.72 -6.05 4.51
C GLU A 21 54.80 -5.80 3.29
N LYS A 22 53.49 -6.06 3.42
CA LYS A 22 52.48 -5.86 2.37
C LYS A 22 51.76 -4.52 2.48
N LYS A 23 51.93 -3.81 3.60
CA LYS A 23 51.31 -2.50 3.81
C LYS A 23 51.87 -1.46 2.86
N ILE A 24 51.00 -0.65 2.29
CA ILE A 24 51.41 0.51 1.49
C ILE A 24 51.87 1.64 2.41
N PRO A 25 52.80 2.50 1.96
CA PRO A 25 53.19 3.69 2.71
C PRO A 25 51.98 4.54 3.09
N GLY A 26 51.86 4.90 4.37
CA GLY A 26 50.74 5.66 4.92
C GLY A 26 49.70 4.83 5.66
N GLN A 27 49.73 3.49 5.52
CA GLN A 27 48.91 2.60 6.35
C GLN A 27 49.54 2.39 7.73
N VAL A 28 48.69 2.22 8.73
CA VAL A 28 49.08 2.01 10.12
C VAL A 28 48.59 0.66 10.65
N LYS A 29 49.19 0.17 11.73
CA LYS A 29 48.76 -1.07 12.39
C LYS A 29 47.50 -0.86 13.21
N ASP A 30 47.36 0.31 13.82
CA ASP A 30 46.18 0.70 14.60
C ASP A 30 46.05 2.23 14.59
N MET A 31 44.81 2.72 14.62
CA MET A 31 44.47 4.14 14.57
C MET A 31 43.25 4.38 15.46
N VAL A 32 43.48 4.92 16.65
CA VAL A 32 42.45 5.17 17.67
C VAL A 32 42.24 6.66 17.85
N ASN A 33 40.98 7.10 17.86
CA ASN A 33 40.58 8.48 18.11
C ASN A 33 41.24 9.52 17.17
N ALA A 34 41.54 9.10 15.94
CA ALA A 34 42.02 9.97 14.88
C ALA A 34 41.00 10.00 13.73
N ILE A 35 41.07 11.05 12.91
CA ILE A 35 40.31 11.18 11.67
C ILE A 35 41.29 11.52 10.54
N PRO A 36 41.43 10.65 9.51
CA PRO A 36 42.24 10.96 8.36
C PRO A 36 41.54 12.03 7.51
N ASP A 37 42.26 13.03 7.03
CA ASP A 37 41.76 14.03 6.09
C ASP A 37 42.77 14.26 4.94
N VAL A 38 42.27 14.50 3.74
CA VAL A 38 43.12 14.66 2.54
C VAL A 38 43.88 15.99 2.55
N THR A 39 43.32 17.03 3.17
CA THR A 39 43.89 18.39 3.18
C THR A 39 44.67 18.69 4.45
N GLN A 40 44.13 18.30 5.60
CA GLN A 40 44.70 18.62 6.91
C GLN A 40 45.60 17.50 7.46
N GLY A 41 45.68 16.34 6.80
CA GLY A 41 46.46 15.20 7.26
C GLY A 41 45.73 14.36 8.31
N LEU A 42 46.46 13.74 9.24
CA LEU A 42 45.85 12.91 10.27
C LEU A 42 45.55 13.74 11.52
N LEU A 43 44.27 14.01 11.76
CA LEU A 43 43.78 14.85 12.85
C LEU A 43 43.37 14.01 14.06
N LYS A 44 43.39 14.61 15.25
CA LYS A 44 42.66 14.09 16.42
C LYS A 44 41.16 14.19 16.18
N ARG A 45 40.38 13.18 16.61
CA ARG A 45 38.92 13.18 16.39
C ARG A 45 38.24 14.40 17.03
N PRO A 46 37.09 14.87 16.49
CA PRO A 46 36.33 15.95 17.11
C PRO A 46 35.94 15.65 18.56
N ALA A 47 35.75 16.72 19.34
CA ALA A 47 35.20 16.64 20.69
C ALA A 47 33.74 16.16 20.67
N GLY A 48 33.37 15.37 21.67
CA GLY A 48 31.97 15.02 21.94
C GLY A 48 31.33 16.11 22.78
N LYS A 49 30.66 17.07 22.15
CA LYS A 49 29.92 18.13 22.87
C LYS A 49 28.74 17.50 23.60
N PHE A 50 28.64 17.72 24.91
CA PHE A 50 27.49 17.27 25.67
C PHE A 50 26.27 18.13 25.34
N VAL A 51 25.17 17.50 24.97
CA VAL A 51 23.89 18.20 24.72
C VAL A 51 23.01 18.13 25.96
N ALA A 52 22.58 16.93 26.35
CA ALA A 52 21.78 16.69 27.54
C ALA A 52 21.82 15.22 27.96
N SER A 53 21.35 14.93 29.19
CA SER A 53 21.00 13.57 29.58
C SER A 53 19.55 13.27 29.21
N LEU A 54 19.34 12.11 28.57
CA LEU A 54 18.03 11.64 28.13
C LEU A 54 17.33 10.76 29.18
N SER A 55 18.02 10.40 30.27
CA SER A 55 17.43 9.58 31.35
C SER A 55 17.05 10.38 32.60
N ASP A 56 17.59 11.58 32.78
CA ASP A 56 17.39 12.36 33.99
C ASP A 56 16.05 13.14 33.99
N GLY A 57 15.43 13.28 35.16
CA GLY A 57 14.23 14.11 35.35
C GLY A 57 12.99 13.56 34.64
N SER A 58 12.37 14.36 33.76
CA SER A 58 11.23 13.93 32.92
C SER A 58 11.66 13.03 31.76
N ASN A 59 12.92 13.19 31.30
CA ASN A 59 13.40 12.64 30.03
C ASN A 59 13.34 11.10 29.99
N ASN A 60 13.57 10.38 31.11
CA ASN A 60 13.27 8.94 31.33
C ASN A 60 13.38 8.00 30.10
N SER A 61 14.52 7.97 29.40
CA SER A 61 14.81 6.91 28.42
C SER A 61 14.83 5.52 29.07
N THR A 62 14.61 4.47 28.28
CA THR A 62 14.57 3.08 28.75
C THR A 62 15.83 2.31 28.38
N THR A 63 16.16 1.28 29.17
CA THR A 63 17.32 0.43 28.93
C THR A 63 17.26 -0.25 27.57
N ASN A 64 16.09 -0.79 27.19
CA ASN A 64 15.88 -1.48 25.92
C ASN A 64 14.85 -0.72 25.10
N GLY A 65 15.01 -0.71 23.77
CA GLY A 65 14.06 -0.10 22.86
C GLY A 65 14.71 0.42 21.58
N ARG A 66 13.94 0.39 20.50
CA ARG A 66 14.37 0.84 19.18
C ARG A 66 14.54 2.36 19.12
N TRP A 67 15.77 2.79 18.85
CA TRP A 67 16.08 4.18 18.54
C TRP A 67 15.86 4.50 17.05
N PHE A 68 15.40 5.72 16.78
CA PHE A 68 15.23 6.26 15.43
C PHE A 68 15.50 7.77 15.44
N HIS A 69 15.67 8.36 14.25
CA HIS A 69 15.84 9.80 14.10
C HIS A 69 14.81 10.35 13.13
N TYR A 70 14.48 11.62 13.31
CA TYR A 70 13.63 12.40 12.42
C TYR A 70 14.39 13.68 12.08
N TYR A 71 14.58 13.90 10.77
CA TYR A 71 15.20 15.10 10.24
C TYR A 71 14.22 15.76 9.27
N ARG A 72 13.94 17.04 9.49
CA ARG A 72 13.16 17.86 8.54
C ARG A 72 13.98 19.01 7.97
N ASP A 73 14.65 19.76 8.84
CA ASP A 73 15.53 20.86 8.48
C ASP A 73 16.61 21.09 9.57
N GLU A 74 17.41 22.15 9.39
CA GLU A 74 18.52 22.51 10.29
C GLU A 74 18.06 22.84 11.73
N ASN A 75 16.82 23.31 11.92
CA ASN A 75 16.27 23.67 13.23
C ASN A 75 15.37 22.58 13.82
N GLU A 76 14.84 21.69 12.99
CA GLU A 76 13.93 20.60 13.36
C GLU A 76 14.61 19.23 13.20
N GLN A 77 15.36 18.86 14.25
CA GLN A 77 16.10 17.61 14.36
C GLN A 77 15.72 16.90 15.65
N TYR A 78 15.28 15.64 15.56
CA TYR A 78 14.81 14.88 16.71
C TYR A 78 15.38 13.46 16.72
N ILE A 79 15.58 12.93 17.92
CA ILE A 79 15.87 11.52 18.18
C ILE A 79 14.72 10.96 19.02
N GLY A 80 14.26 9.77 18.64
CA GLY A 80 13.20 9.06 19.35
C GLY A 80 13.64 7.68 19.82
N GLN A 81 12.99 7.20 20.86
CA GLN A 81 13.10 5.83 21.34
C GLN A 81 11.70 5.22 21.49
N ILE A 82 11.52 4.02 20.95
CA ILE A 82 10.34 3.20 21.14
C ILE A 82 10.72 2.11 22.13
N ALA A 83 10.26 2.22 23.37
CA ALA A 83 10.52 1.21 24.40
C ALA A 83 9.83 -0.12 24.04
N GLN A 84 10.32 -1.24 24.58
CA GLN A 84 9.76 -2.58 24.33
C GLN A 84 8.29 -2.73 24.77
N ASN A 85 7.83 -1.90 25.70
CA ASN A 85 6.42 -1.78 26.10
C ASN A 85 5.57 -0.92 25.14
N GLY A 86 6.14 -0.48 24.02
CA GLY A 86 5.52 0.33 22.98
C GLY A 86 5.39 1.83 23.29
N VAL A 87 5.90 2.32 24.42
CA VAL A 87 5.91 3.76 24.72
C VAL A 87 6.96 4.47 23.86
N ILE A 88 6.54 5.52 23.16
CA ILE A 88 7.42 6.37 22.36
C ILE A 88 7.81 7.61 23.15
N LYS A 89 9.10 7.95 23.14
CA LYS A 89 9.64 9.23 23.60
C LYS A 89 10.44 9.89 22.49
N MET A 90 10.41 11.21 22.46
CA MET A 90 11.07 12.05 21.45
C MET A 90 11.83 13.16 22.15
N TRP A 91 13.06 13.44 21.69
CA TRP A 91 13.91 14.51 22.19
C TRP A 91 14.46 15.35 21.05
N ASP A 92 14.59 16.64 21.29
CA ASP A 92 15.22 17.62 20.41
C ASP A 92 16.74 17.42 20.38
N CYS A 93 17.34 17.33 19.19
CA CYS A 93 18.78 17.10 19.04
C CYS A 93 19.63 18.32 19.41
N LEU A 94 19.08 19.53 19.32
CA LEU A 94 19.82 20.77 19.59
C LEU A 94 19.86 21.09 21.08
N THR A 95 18.74 20.87 21.77
CA THR A 95 18.57 21.22 23.19
C THR A 95 18.55 20.01 24.13
N GLY A 96 18.24 18.82 23.61
CA GLY A 96 18.00 17.62 24.41
C GLY A 96 16.68 17.62 25.18
N ALA A 97 15.79 18.59 24.93
CA ALA A 97 14.50 18.69 25.59
C ALA A 97 13.53 17.60 25.08
N GLU A 98 12.81 16.96 25.99
CA GLU A 98 11.74 16.02 25.65
C GLU A 98 10.55 16.74 24.98
N LYS A 99 10.04 16.17 23.90
CA LYS A 99 8.80 16.60 23.25
C LYS A 99 7.63 15.76 23.74
N THR A 100 6.46 16.38 23.84
CA THR A 100 5.26 15.65 24.25
C THR A 100 4.82 14.74 23.10
N VAL A 101 4.63 13.44 23.39
CA VAL A 101 4.03 12.49 22.46
C VAL A 101 2.61 12.19 22.92
N VAL A 102 1.62 12.72 22.20
CA VAL A 102 0.21 12.46 22.47
C VAL A 102 -0.18 11.12 21.87
N ASN A 103 -0.47 10.14 22.73
CA ASN A 103 -0.96 8.84 22.29
C ASN A 103 -2.47 8.88 22.04
N ALA A 104 -2.88 8.97 20.77
CA ALA A 104 -4.27 8.95 20.35
C ALA A 104 -4.85 7.53 20.22
N ILE A 105 -4.00 6.51 20.12
CA ILE A 105 -4.40 5.09 20.01
C ILE A 105 -4.94 4.60 21.36
N GLY A 106 -4.39 5.10 22.46
CA GLY A 106 -4.78 4.75 23.83
C GLY A 106 -4.16 3.46 24.36
N ASN A 107 -3.79 2.51 23.48
CA ASN A 107 -3.04 1.30 23.82
C ASN A 107 -1.83 1.12 22.88
N ASN A 108 -0.65 0.83 23.45
CA ASN A 108 0.61 0.71 22.71
C ASN A 108 0.90 -0.72 22.20
N THR A 109 -0.09 -1.63 22.22
CA THR A 109 0.09 -3.04 21.85
C THR A 109 0.68 -3.28 20.47
N TYR A 110 0.46 -2.40 19.50
CA TYR A 110 1.06 -2.57 18.18
C TYR A 110 2.60 -2.41 18.20
N LEU A 111 3.10 -1.52 19.07
CA LEU A 111 4.53 -1.19 19.16
C LEU A 111 5.28 -2.01 20.22
N THR A 112 4.60 -2.92 20.93
CA THR A 112 5.28 -3.82 21.86
C THR A 112 6.13 -4.83 21.08
N HIS A 113 7.39 -4.98 21.44
CA HIS A 113 8.36 -5.81 20.74
C HIS A 113 9.41 -6.40 21.70
N THR A 114 10.03 -7.50 21.29
CA THR A 114 11.12 -8.15 22.04
C THR A 114 12.49 -7.82 21.44
N ASN A 115 12.59 -7.83 20.11
CA ASN A 115 13.81 -7.43 19.40
C ASN A 115 13.62 -6.03 18.82
N ASP A 116 14.59 -5.15 19.05
CA ASP A 116 14.49 -3.75 18.66
C ASP A 116 14.50 -3.58 17.11
N GLU A 117 15.02 -4.57 16.38
CA GLU A 117 15.01 -4.64 14.92
C GLU A 117 13.64 -4.96 14.30
N ASP A 118 12.68 -5.46 15.10
CA ASP A 118 11.32 -5.73 14.65
C ASP A 118 10.56 -4.42 14.34
N ILE A 119 10.97 -3.32 14.96
CA ILE A 119 10.37 -2.01 14.72
C ILE A 119 11.10 -1.31 13.57
N GLN A 120 10.34 -1.00 12.53
CA GLN A 120 10.80 -0.31 11.34
C GLN A 120 10.11 1.04 11.21
N THR A 121 10.87 2.04 10.80
CA THR A 121 10.39 3.42 10.67
C THR A 121 10.61 3.90 9.23
N LEU A 122 9.60 4.53 8.64
CA LEU A 122 9.70 5.26 7.38
C LEU A 122 9.21 6.68 7.59
N THR A 123 10.07 7.67 7.39
CA THR A 123 9.68 9.09 7.51
C THR A 123 9.50 9.68 6.11
N LEU A 124 8.33 10.29 5.89
CA LEU A 124 7.97 11.04 4.69
C LEU A 124 7.38 12.38 5.12
N ASN A 125 8.11 13.48 4.88
CA ASN A 125 7.72 14.83 5.27
C ASN A 125 7.38 14.93 6.79
N ASP A 126 6.12 15.23 7.12
CA ASP A 126 5.61 15.40 8.48
C ASP A 126 5.10 14.08 9.11
N PHE A 127 5.18 12.97 8.36
CA PHE A 127 4.64 11.68 8.73
C PHE A 127 5.74 10.64 8.91
N THR A 128 5.78 10.00 10.07
CA THR A 128 6.62 8.83 10.32
C THR A 128 5.75 7.60 10.50
N TYR A 129 5.82 6.68 9.56
CA TYR A 129 5.16 5.39 9.62
C TYR A 129 5.99 4.44 10.48
N LEU A 130 5.35 3.78 11.44
CA LEU A 130 5.95 2.81 12.35
C LEU A 130 5.32 1.45 12.09
N ASN A 131 6.16 0.47 11.78
CA ASN A 131 5.74 -0.90 11.49
C ASN A 131 6.40 -1.88 12.45
N ASN A 132 5.65 -2.91 12.85
CA ASN A 132 6.14 -4.01 13.67
C ASN A 132 6.14 -5.32 12.87
N ARG A 133 7.34 -5.88 12.64
CA ARG A 133 7.56 -7.12 11.89
C ARG A 133 6.96 -8.37 12.53
N SER A 134 6.58 -8.31 13.81
CA SER A 134 5.95 -9.43 14.53
C SER A 134 4.42 -9.48 14.38
N ILE A 135 3.79 -8.43 13.83
CA ILE A 135 2.34 -8.35 13.69
C ILE A 135 1.93 -8.79 12.29
N THR A 136 1.11 -9.84 12.22
CA THR A 136 0.46 -10.28 10.97
C THR A 136 -0.69 -9.34 10.62
N THR A 137 -0.74 -8.92 9.35
CA THR A 137 -1.84 -8.09 8.83
C THR A 137 -3.07 -8.92 8.53
N GLU A 138 -4.26 -8.33 8.69
CA GLU A 138 -5.54 -9.01 8.57
C GLU A 138 -6.57 -8.06 7.93
N MET A 139 -7.56 -8.63 7.25
CA MET A 139 -8.79 -7.91 6.91
C MET A 139 -9.63 -7.66 8.17
N ASP A 140 -10.34 -6.54 8.19
CA ASP A 140 -11.35 -6.26 9.19
C ASP A 140 -12.64 -7.03 8.89
N THR A 141 -13.51 -7.18 9.90
CA THR A 141 -14.84 -7.80 9.79
C THR A 141 -15.86 -6.96 9.00
N THR A 142 -15.49 -5.75 8.60
CA THR A 142 -16.36 -4.87 7.80
C THR A 142 -16.53 -5.45 6.40
N THR A 143 -17.76 -5.83 6.07
CA THR A 143 -18.14 -6.34 4.75
C THR A 143 -18.94 -5.31 3.95
N GLU A 144 -18.89 -5.38 2.62
CA GLU A 144 -19.85 -4.67 1.77
C GLU A 144 -21.28 -5.13 2.11
N PRO A 145 -22.25 -4.23 2.33
CA PRO A 145 -23.60 -4.59 2.74
C PRO A 145 -24.28 -5.55 1.75
N LEU A 146 -24.75 -6.70 2.24
CA LEU A 146 -25.49 -7.69 1.43
C LEU A 146 -26.79 -7.13 0.83
N GLY A 147 -27.44 -6.18 1.51
CA GLY A 147 -28.70 -5.59 1.06
C GLY A 147 -29.75 -6.65 0.67
N ASN A 148 -30.39 -6.46 -0.48
CA ASN A 148 -31.29 -7.41 -1.13
C ASN A 148 -30.63 -8.13 -2.31
N PHE A 149 -29.30 -8.18 -2.38
CA PHE A 149 -28.60 -8.85 -3.47
C PHE A 149 -29.08 -10.32 -3.58
N GLN A 150 -29.37 -10.76 -4.81
CA GLN A 150 -30.02 -12.04 -5.13
C GLN A 150 -31.48 -12.25 -4.66
N LYS A 151 -32.05 -11.29 -3.93
CA LYS A 151 -33.42 -11.31 -3.39
C LYS A 151 -34.29 -10.21 -3.98
N GLU A 152 -33.84 -9.60 -5.08
CA GLU A 152 -34.54 -8.56 -5.81
C GLU A 152 -34.40 -8.76 -7.32
N ILE A 153 -35.44 -8.36 -8.05
CA ILE A 153 -35.44 -8.28 -9.52
C ILE A 153 -36.10 -6.96 -9.94
N PHE A 154 -35.74 -6.48 -11.11
CA PHE A 154 -36.35 -5.32 -11.75
C PHE A 154 -36.94 -5.71 -13.11
N ILE A 155 -38.23 -5.48 -13.30
CA ILE A 155 -38.94 -5.73 -14.55
C ILE A 155 -39.18 -4.38 -15.22
N GLU A 156 -38.50 -4.10 -16.32
CA GLU A 156 -38.62 -2.85 -17.08
C GLU A 156 -39.50 -3.03 -18.31
N LEU A 157 -40.38 -2.07 -18.55
CA LEU A 157 -41.18 -2.00 -19.77
C LEU A 157 -40.39 -1.26 -20.87
N LYS A 158 -39.91 -1.97 -21.90
CA LYS A 158 -39.13 -1.39 -23.01
C LYS A 158 -40.00 -0.67 -24.03
N SER A 159 -41.13 -1.27 -24.40
CA SER A 159 -42.01 -0.71 -25.44
C SER A 159 -43.48 -1.07 -25.26
N LEU A 160 -44.34 -0.19 -25.75
CA LEU A 160 -45.80 -0.38 -25.79
C LEU A 160 -46.20 -0.90 -27.18
N SER A 161 -46.90 -2.04 -27.22
CA SER A 161 -47.44 -2.61 -28.44
C SER A 161 -48.89 -3.04 -28.25
N TYR A 162 -49.71 -2.82 -29.28
CA TYR A 162 -51.06 -3.37 -29.38
C TYR A 162 -51.01 -4.88 -29.65
N ALA A 163 -52.06 -5.59 -29.27
CA ALA A 163 -52.23 -7.02 -29.52
C ALA A 163 -51.11 -7.93 -28.95
N LYS A 164 -50.48 -7.56 -27.83
CA LYS A 164 -49.38 -8.33 -27.21
C LYS A 164 -49.66 -8.65 -25.74
N GLN A 165 -49.16 -9.80 -25.29
CA GLN A 165 -49.23 -10.24 -23.89
C GLN A 165 -47.87 -10.05 -23.21
N TYR A 166 -47.86 -9.36 -22.07
CA TYR A 166 -46.66 -9.05 -21.28
C TYR A 166 -46.39 -10.13 -20.23
N ALA A 167 -45.89 -11.28 -20.68
CA ALA A 167 -45.69 -12.46 -19.84
C ALA A 167 -44.40 -12.42 -19.02
N VAL A 168 -44.46 -12.88 -17.77
CA VAL A 168 -43.30 -13.05 -16.86
C VAL A 168 -43.40 -14.40 -16.16
N ASN A 169 -42.28 -15.08 -16.00
CA ASN A 169 -42.15 -16.33 -15.27
C ASN A 169 -41.22 -16.09 -14.06
N VAL A 170 -41.65 -16.45 -12.85
CA VAL A 170 -40.86 -16.30 -11.63
C VAL A 170 -40.61 -17.67 -11.02
N PHE A 171 -39.36 -17.94 -10.66
CA PHE A 171 -38.94 -19.25 -10.20
C PHE A 171 -37.78 -19.21 -9.19
N ASP A 172 -37.65 -20.24 -8.36
CA ASP A 172 -36.49 -20.46 -7.47
C ASP A 172 -35.85 -21.85 -7.62
N ASP A 173 -36.46 -22.75 -8.40
CA ASP A 173 -35.93 -24.08 -8.68
C ASP A 173 -35.96 -24.40 -10.20
N THR A 174 -35.53 -25.61 -10.55
CA THR A 174 -35.52 -26.10 -11.93
C THR A 174 -36.82 -26.80 -12.34
N SER A 175 -37.86 -26.78 -11.50
CA SER A 175 -39.13 -27.42 -11.83
C SER A 175 -39.81 -26.67 -12.97
N THR A 176 -40.44 -27.43 -13.85
CA THR A 176 -41.02 -26.89 -15.08
C THR A 176 -42.53 -27.04 -15.07
N SER A 177 -43.18 -26.08 -15.73
CA SER A 177 -44.61 -26.05 -16.00
C SER A 177 -44.83 -26.00 -17.51
N THR A 178 -45.86 -26.69 -17.99
CA THR A 178 -46.20 -26.70 -19.42
C THR A 178 -47.27 -25.66 -19.70
N VAL A 179 -47.01 -24.78 -20.67
CA VAL A 179 -47.96 -23.79 -21.17
C VAL A 179 -48.32 -24.15 -22.61
N SER A 180 -49.61 -24.30 -22.89
CA SER A 180 -50.13 -24.55 -24.24
C SER A 180 -50.76 -23.28 -24.82
N THR A 181 -50.49 -22.98 -26.08
CA THR A 181 -51.03 -21.84 -26.82
C THR A 181 -51.68 -22.32 -28.12
N VAL A 182 -52.85 -21.82 -28.48
CA VAL A 182 -53.52 -22.21 -29.73
C VAL A 182 -52.80 -21.57 -30.92
N THR A 183 -52.47 -22.39 -31.92
CA THR A 183 -51.85 -21.92 -33.17
C THR A 183 -52.82 -21.93 -34.34
N ARG A 184 -53.89 -22.71 -34.25
CA ARG A 184 -54.93 -22.78 -35.27
C ARG A 184 -56.28 -23.12 -34.65
N ILE A 185 -57.30 -22.44 -35.16
CA ILE A 185 -58.70 -22.73 -34.88
C ILE A 185 -59.41 -23.02 -36.19
N SER A 186 -60.48 -23.80 -36.12
CA SER A 186 -61.51 -23.86 -37.16
C SER A 186 -62.79 -23.23 -36.62
N VAL A 187 -63.47 -22.48 -37.48
CA VAL A 187 -64.75 -21.84 -37.18
C VAL A 187 -65.78 -22.35 -38.15
N ASP A 188 -66.80 -23.04 -37.63
CA ASP A 188 -67.91 -23.54 -38.43
C ASP A 188 -69.20 -22.81 -38.08
N LEU A 189 -69.92 -22.35 -39.10
CA LEU A 189 -71.24 -21.74 -38.94
C LEU A 189 -72.28 -22.86 -38.83
N GLN A 190 -72.64 -23.20 -37.60
CA GLN A 190 -73.58 -24.30 -37.32
C GLN A 190 -75.01 -23.92 -37.67
N LYS A 191 -75.45 -22.73 -37.29
CA LYS A 191 -76.84 -22.27 -37.51
C LYS A 191 -76.86 -20.77 -37.82
N SER A 192 -77.64 -20.40 -38.84
CA SER A 192 -77.95 -19.02 -39.20
C SER A 192 -79.44 -18.73 -39.00
N SER A 193 -79.88 -17.51 -39.29
CA SER A 193 -81.28 -17.06 -39.22
C SER A 193 -82.28 -17.97 -39.94
N ASN A 194 -81.84 -18.75 -40.93
CA ASN A 194 -82.68 -19.64 -41.74
C ASN A 194 -82.88 -21.04 -41.10
N ASN A 195 -82.21 -21.37 -39.99
CA ASN A 195 -82.26 -22.71 -39.37
C ASN A 195 -82.99 -22.73 -38.02
N TYR A 196 -83.86 -21.75 -37.79
CA TYR A 196 -84.58 -21.55 -36.52
C TYR A 196 -86.08 -21.83 -36.61
N CYS A 197 -86.47 -22.70 -37.53
CA CYS A 197 -87.87 -23.05 -37.71
C CYS A 197 -88.21 -24.39 -37.06
N ASP A 198 -89.47 -24.55 -36.66
CA ASP A 198 -90.00 -25.83 -36.19
C ASP A 198 -90.32 -26.76 -37.38
N SER A 199 -90.89 -27.93 -37.10
CA SER A 199 -91.32 -28.89 -38.13
C SER A 199 -92.41 -28.39 -39.07
N SER A 200 -93.04 -27.25 -38.77
CA SER A 200 -94.03 -26.59 -39.63
C SER A 200 -93.45 -25.45 -40.48
N GLY A 201 -92.12 -25.26 -40.44
CA GLY A 201 -91.44 -24.23 -41.21
C GLY A 201 -91.57 -22.82 -40.64
N ALA A 202 -92.21 -22.66 -39.47
CA ALA A 202 -92.41 -21.38 -38.79
C ALA A 202 -91.27 -21.05 -37.81
N MET A 203 -90.87 -19.77 -37.72
CA MET A 203 -89.76 -19.34 -36.88
C MET A 203 -90.09 -19.45 -35.39
N VAL A 204 -89.24 -20.13 -34.61
CA VAL A 204 -89.46 -20.30 -33.17
C VAL A 204 -88.99 -19.09 -32.34
N ALA A 205 -89.54 -18.97 -31.13
CA ALA A 205 -89.10 -18.01 -30.13
C ALA A 205 -87.60 -18.16 -29.81
N ARG A 206 -86.92 -17.05 -29.51
CA ARG A 206 -85.45 -16.97 -29.41
C ARG A 206 -84.83 -18.01 -28.47
N ASN A 207 -85.46 -18.22 -27.31
CA ASN A 207 -85.02 -19.20 -26.29
C ASN A 207 -85.06 -20.66 -26.78
N SER A 208 -85.83 -20.97 -27.82
CA SER A 208 -85.95 -22.31 -28.40
C SER A 208 -85.14 -22.47 -29.69
N ARG A 209 -84.44 -21.43 -30.17
CA ARG A 209 -83.69 -21.46 -31.44
C ARG A 209 -82.48 -22.39 -31.41
N ALA A 210 -81.80 -22.49 -30.27
CA ALA A 210 -80.61 -23.34 -30.14
C ALA A 210 -80.91 -24.83 -30.34
N SER A 211 -82.13 -25.29 -30.04
CA SER A 211 -82.55 -26.69 -30.18
C SER A 211 -83.20 -27.04 -31.53
N GLN A 212 -83.53 -26.06 -32.38
CA GLN A 212 -84.09 -26.31 -33.72
C GLN A 212 -83.03 -26.59 -34.76
N SER A 213 -83.35 -27.43 -35.75
CA SER A 213 -82.49 -27.73 -36.91
C SER A 213 -83.23 -27.62 -38.24
N THR A 214 -84.53 -27.28 -38.23
CA THR A 214 -85.34 -27.23 -39.44
C THR A 214 -85.16 -25.89 -40.13
N ARG A 215 -84.95 -25.96 -41.45
CA ARG A 215 -84.84 -24.80 -42.32
C ARG A 215 -86.21 -24.11 -42.46
N CYS A 216 -86.21 -22.79 -42.43
CA CYS A 216 -87.42 -22.00 -42.60
C CYS A 216 -87.97 -22.11 -44.03
N ASP A 217 -89.28 -22.25 -44.15
CA ASP A 217 -90.00 -22.20 -45.42
C ASP A 217 -90.88 -20.94 -45.50
N GLU A 218 -91.77 -20.88 -46.50
CA GLU A 218 -92.65 -19.73 -46.74
C GLU A 218 -93.59 -19.42 -45.55
N SER A 219 -93.77 -20.36 -44.62
CA SER A 219 -94.60 -20.21 -43.41
C SER A 219 -93.97 -19.31 -42.34
N ALA A 220 -92.68 -18.97 -42.47
CA ALA A 220 -91.95 -18.11 -41.54
C ALA A 220 -92.24 -16.60 -41.69
N GLY A 221 -93.08 -16.19 -42.66
CA GLY A 221 -93.44 -14.78 -42.93
C GLY A 221 -92.32 -13.98 -43.64
N ASP A 222 -92.32 -12.64 -43.53
CA ASP A 222 -91.22 -11.74 -43.96
C ASP A 222 -89.97 -11.90 -43.06
N GLY A 223 -89.72 -13.14 -42.62
CA GLY A 223 -88.59 -13.55 -41.82
C GLY A 223 -87.34 -12.97 -42.45
N ARG A 224 -86.73 -12.02 -41.72
CA ARG A 224 -85.82 -10.95 -42.15
C ARG A 224 -84.51 -11.41 -42.83
N ASP A 225 -84.42 -12.61 -43.36
CA ASP A 225 -83.28 -13.18 -44.08
C ASP A 225 -82.92 -12.38 -45.35
N ALA A 226 -83.90 -11.69 -45.96
CA ALA A 226 -83.66 -10.74 -47.06
C ALA A 226 -82.71 -9.58 -46.67
N PHE A 227 -82.59 -9.26 -45.37
CA PHE A 227 -81.72 -8.22 -44.84
C PHE A 227 -80.35 -8.73 -44.37
N ALA A 228 -80.05 -10.03 -44.54
CA ALA A 228 -78.82 -10.67 -44.08
C ALA A 228 -78.44 -10.32 -42.61
N PRO A 229 -79.32 -10.59 -41.63
CA PRO A 229 -79.18 -10.10 -40.26
C PRO A 229 -77.96 -10.64 -39.51
N ASN A 230 -77.36 -11.76 -39.96
CA ASN A 230 -76.16 -12.34 -39.36
C ASN A 230 -74.85 -11.70 -39.86
N VAL A 231 -74.90 -10.63 -40.67
CA VAL A 231 -73.70 -9.92 -41.13
C VAL A 231 -73.10 -9.08 -40.01
N GLY A 232 -71.81 -9.25 -39.78
CA GLY A 232 -71.10 -8.52 -38.75
C GLY A 232 -69.64 -8.93 -38.64
N THR A 233 -68.89 -8.11 -37.92
CA THR A 233 -67.53 -8.43 -37.51
C THR A 233 -67.43 -8.21 -36.00
N ARG A 234 -66.92 -9.21 -35.29
CA ARG A 234 -66.75 -9.14 -33.83
C ARG A 234 -65.47 -9.85 -33.42
N ILE A 235 -64.74 -9.23 -32.49
CA ILE A 235 -63.63 -9.85 -31.78
C ILE A 235 -64.19 -10.54 -30.54
N PHE A 236 -63.83 -11.80 -30.35
CA PHE A 236 -64.19 -12.59 -29.19
C PHE A 236 -62.99 -12.68 -28.24
N SER A 237 -63.25 -12.51 -26.94
CA SER A 237 -62.32 -12.81 -25.85
C SER A 237 -62.89 -14.01 -25.10
N ILE A 238 -62.24 -15.16 -25.22
CA ILE A 238 -62.74 -16.42 -24.70
C ILE A 238 -61.92 -16.85 -23.49
N THR A 239 -62.65 -17.06 -22.41
CA THR A 239 -62.22 -17.69 -21.16
C THR A 239 -63.33 -18.63 -20.74
N ASP A 240 -62.98 -19.86 -20.35
CA ASP A 240 -63.98 -20.82 -19.90
C ASP A 240 -64.77 -20.29 -18.69
N GLY A 241 -66.08 -20.53 -18.69
CA GLY A 241 -67.00 -20.02 -17.67
C GLY A 241 -67.31 -18.52 -17.75
N ALA A 242 -66.73 -17.77 -18.70
CA ALA A 242 -67.05 -16.36 -18.89
C ALA A 242 -68.44 -16.17 -19.52
N SER A 243 -69.20 -15.18 -19.03
CA SER A 243 -70.47 -14.79 -19.64
C SER A 243 -70.26 -13.77 -20.75
N LEU A 244 -70.70 -14.09 -21.97
CA LEU A 244 -70.70 -13.22 -23.13
C LEU A 244 -72.12 -12.82 -23.49
N THR A 245 -72.27 -11.63 -24.07
CA THR A 245 -73.58 -11.11 -24.49
C THR A 245 -73.58 -10.80 -25.98
N ASP A 246 -74.59 -11.25 -26.72
CA ASP A 246 -74.82 -10.99 -28.14
C ASP A 246 -75.95 -9.97 -28.36
N ASP A 247 -75.61 -8.80 -28.92
CA ASP A 247 -76.55 -7.73 -29.26
C ASP A 247 -77.06 -7.89 -30.69
N ALA A 248 -78.10 -8.70 -30.83
CA ALA A 248 -78.72 -9.07 -32.10
C ALA A 248 -79.96 -8.24 -32.44
N VAL A 249 -80.49 -8.46 -33.64
CA VAL A 249 -81.68 -7.79 -34.20
C VAL A 249 -82.97 -8.12 -33.42
N SER A 250 -82.95 -9.15 -32.55
CA SER A 250 -84.05 -9.55 -31.68
C SER A 250 -83.81 -9.33 -30.18
N GLY A 251 -82.84 -8.46 -29.82
CA GLY A 251 -82.48 -8.09 -28.44
C GLY A 251 -81.13 -8.66 -28.00
N SER A 252 -80.81 -8.52 -26.71
CA SER A 252 -79.55 -9.00 -26.13
C SER A 252 -79.67 -10.44 -25.58
N HIS A 253 -78.68 -11.31 -25.82
CA HIS A 253 -78.64 -12.68 -25.28
C HIS A 253 -77.33 -12.95 -24.57
N THR A 254 -77.39 -13.21 -23.26
CA THR A 254 -76.24 -13.60 -22.45
C THR A 254 -76.13 -15.11 -22.36
N TYR A 255 -74.94 -15.64 -22.65
CA TYR A 255 -74.61 -17.05 -22.57
C TYR A 255 -73.25 -17.22 -21.87
N THR A 256 -73.05 -18.37 -21.26
CA THR A 256 -71.75 -18.72 -20.66
C THR A 256 -70.97 -19.57 -21.65
N VAL A 257 -69.70 -19.26 -21.85
CA VAL A 257 -68.78 -20.11 -22.60
C VAL A 257 -68.55 -21.37 -21.78
N ASP A 258 -68.82 -22.52 -22.39
CA ASP A 258 -68.56 -23.85 -21.86
C ASP A 258 -67.59 -24.54 -22.82
N VAL A 259 -66.32 -24.64 -22.44
CA VAL A 259 -65.30 -25.34 -23.22
C VAL A 259 -65.46 -26.83 -23.02
N LYS A 260 -65.49 -27.58 -24.11
CA LYS A 260 -65.66 -29.04 -24.12
C LYS A 260 -64.44 -29.72 -24.72
N ASP A 261 -64.07 -30.87 -24.16
CA ASP A 261 -63.05 -31.74 -24.77
C ASP A 261 -63.56 -32.38 -26.09
N SER A 262 -62.69 -33.13 -26.74
CA SER A 262 -63.02 -33.90 -27.95
C SER A 262 -64.09 -34.98 -27.73
N GLY A 263 -64.35 -35.36 -26.48
CA GLY A 263 -65.43 -36.27 -26.07
C GLY A 263 -66.75 -35.56 -25.77
N GLY A 264 -66.80 -34.22 -25.82
CA GLY A 264 -67.98 -33.41 -25.52
C GLY A 264 -68.22 -33.11 -24.04
N ASN A 265 -67.26 -33.41 -23.15
CA ASN A 265 -67.36 -33.12 -21.72
C ASN A 265 -66.86 -31.71 -21.42
N SER A 266 -67.55 -30.97 -20.55
CA SER A 266 -67.09 -29.67 -20.07
C SER A 266 -65.73 -29.78 -19.37
N VAL A 267 -64.79 -28.95 -19.77
CA VAL A 267 -63.42 -28.87 -19.23
C VAL A 267 -63.16 -27.46 -18.72
N ASN A 268 -62.86 -27.33 -17.43
CA ASN A 268 -62.58 -26.04 -16.79
C ASN A 268 -61.14 -25.57 -17.08
N ARG A 269 -60.86 -25.25 -18.34
CA ARG A 269 -59.54 -24.84 -18.82
C ARG A 269 -59.65 -23.95 -20.07
N GLY A 270 -58.58 -23.19 -20.32
CA GLY A 270 -58.51 -22.28 -21.47
C GLY A 270 -58.91 -20.86 -21.09
N VAL A 271 -57.95 -19.94 -21.21
CA VAL A 271 -58.17 -18.51 -20.96
C VAL A 271 -57.52 -17.68 -22.07
N ASN A 272 -57.96 -16.42 -22.21
CA ASN A 272 -57.32 -15.38 -23.03
C ASN A 272 -57.18 -15.72 -24.54
N LEU A 273 -58.10 -16.51 -25.10
CA LEU A 273 -58.13 -16.80 -26.54
C LEU A 273 -58.86 -15.67 -27.26
N TYR A 274 -58.20 -15.03 -28.22
CA TYR A 274 -58.77 -13.94 -29.02
C TYR A 274 -58.80 -14.30 -30.50
N PHE A 275 -59.97 -14.16 -31.11
CA PHE A 275 -60.14 -14.32 -32.56
C PHE A 275 -61.24 -13.38 -33.06
N ARG A 276 -61.16 -13.07 -34.35
CA ARG A 276 -62.15 -12.27 -35.07
C ARG A 276 -62.97 -13.18 -35.97
N ILE A 277 -64.29 -13.05 -35.90
CA ILE A 277 -65.19 -13.62 -36.91
C ILE A 277 -65.72 -12.46 -37.75
N ALA A 278 -65.63 -12.60 -39.07
CA ALA A 278 -66.25 -11.70 -40.03
C ALA A 278 -67.15 -12.51 -40.96
N THR A 279 -68.46 -12.27 -40.86
CA THR A 279 -69.46 -12.90 -41.73
C THR A 279 -70.02 -11.85 -42.68
N THR A 280 -69.84 -12.08 -43.98
CA THR A 280 -70.44 -11.28 -45.05
C THR A 280 -71.63 -12.03 -45.65
N GLY A 281 -72.69 -11.30 -46.01
CA GLY A 281 -73.90 -11.87 -46.60
C GLY A 281 -74.08 -11.34 -48.03
N GLN A 282 -74.36 -12.25 -48.97
CA GLN A 282 -74.76 -11.90 -50.33
C GLN A 282 -76.19 -12.39 -50.58
N SER A 283 -77.07 -11.50 -51.02
CA SER A 283 -78.42 -11.87 -51.43
C SER A 283 -78.38 -12.64 -52.75
N VAL A 284 -78.86 -13.89 -52.76
CA VAL A 284 -78.94 -14.75 -53.94
C VAL A 284 -80.40 -15.10 -54.24
N PRO A 285 -80.84 -15.04 -55.51
CA PRO A 285 -82.20 -15.43 -55.88
C PRO A 285 -82.36 -16.96 -55.73
N PHE A 286 -83.41 -17.37 -55.03
CA PHE A 286 -83.84 -18.75 -54.84
C PHE A 286 -85.24 -18.90 -55.45
N THR A 287 -85.33 -19.63 -56.57
CA THR A 287 -86.59 -19.85 -57.28
C THR A 287 -87.10 -21.26 -57.01
N THR A 288 -88.34 -21.36 -56.55
CA THR A 288 -89.06 -22.63 -56.36
C THR A 288 -90.20 -22.75 -57.36
N GLY A 289 -90.40 -23.94 -57.94
CA GLY A 289 -91.43 -24.25 -58.95
C GLY A 289 -90.89 -24.43 -60.38
N SER A 290 -91.74 -24.90 -61.31
CA SER A 290 -91.43 -24.96 -62.75
C SER A 290 -92.59 -24.42 -63.59
N GLY A 291 -92.28 -23.83 -64.75
CA GLY A 291 -93.28 -23.20 -65.63
C GLY A 291 -93.75 -21.83 -65.14
N THR A 292 -95.04 -21.53 -65.28
CA THR A 292 -95.68 -20.23 -64.99
C THR A 292 -95.92 -19.92 -63.51
N SER A 293 -95.63 -20.87 -62.60
CA SER A 293 -95.75 -20.70 -61.14
C SER A 293 -94.37 -20.61 -60.46
N GLN A 294 -93.47 -19.79 -60.99
CA GLN A 294 -92.16 -19.53 -60.35
C GLN A 294 -92.28 -18.38 -59.35
N THR A 295 -91.92 -18.64 -58.10
CA THR A 295 -91.74 -17.61 -57.06
C THR A 295 -90.25 -17.52 -56.76
N THR A 296 -89.63 -16.36 -57.04
CA THR A 296 -88.24 -16.08 -56.67
C THR A 296 -88.22 -15.33 -55.35
N THR A 297 -87.69 -15.96 -54.31
CA THR A 297 -87.36 -15.30 -53.04
C THR A 297 -85.87 -14.98 -53.01
N TYR A 298 -85.46 -13.96 -52.25
CA TYR A 298 -84.05 -13.64 -52.06
C TYR A 298 -83.58 -14.20 -50.72
N GLN A 299 -82.57 -15.07 -50.75
CA GLN A 299 -81.99 -15.69 -49.57
C GLN A 299 -80.56 -15.19 -49.35
N ALA A 300 -80.16 -14.98 -48.10
CA ALA A 300 -78.79 -14.59 -47.80
C ALA A 300 -77.86 -15.81 -47.82
N ARG A 301 -76.83 -15.77 -48.67
CA ARG A 301 -75.67 -16.66 -48.58
C ARG A 301 -74.63 -15.99 -47.68
N TYR A 302 -74.30 -16.66 -46.57
CA TYR A 302 -73.26 -16.20 -45.66
C TYR A 302 -71.91 -16.82 -46.01
N THR A 303 -70.87 -15.98 -46.00
CA THR A 303 -69.47 -16.40 -46.06
C THR A 303 -68.80 -15.93 -44.80
N THR A 304 -68.29 -16.88 -44.01
CA THR A 304 -67.61 -16.61 -42.75
C THR A 304 -66.11 -16.74 -42.96
N THR A 305 -65.38 -15.71 -42.56
CA THR A 305 -63.92 -15.69 -42.47
C THR A 305 -63.54 -15.48 -41.01
N HIS A 306 -62.38 -15.99 -40.59
CA HIS A 306 -61.90 -15.87 -39.23
C HIS A 306 -60.40 -15.58 -39.21
N ASP A 307 -59.98 -14.80 -38.21
CA ASP A 307 -58.57 -14.52 -37.93
C ASP A 307 -58.27 -14.85 -36.48
N LEU A 308 -57.25 -15.67 -36.24
CA LEU A 308 -56.73 -15.89 -34.88
C LEU A 308 -55.84 -14.70 -34.49
N LEU A 309 -56.23 -13.97 -33.44
CA LEU A 309 -55.52 -12.77 -32.99
C LEU A 309 -54.54 -13.08 -31.85
N HIS A 310 -54.93 -13.95 -30.91
CA HIS A 310 -54.08 -14.41 -29.81
C HIS A 310 -54.49 -15.82 -29.39
N GLY A 311 -53.51 -16.72 -29.26
CA GLY A 311 -53.73 -18.15 -29.02
C GLY A 311 -54.20 -18.53 -27.62
N GLY A 312 -54.20 -17.59 -26.66
CA GLY A 312 -54.55 -17.85 -25.26
C GLY A 312 -53.65 -18.90 -24.60
N GLU A 313 -54.04 -19.37 -23.43
CA GLU A 313 -53.27 -20.33 -22.64
C GLU A 313 -54.13 -21.42 -21.99
N GLY A 314 -53.57 -22.62 -21.84
CA GLY A 314 -54.22 -23.75 -21.17
C GLY A 314 -55.19 -24.56 -22.05
N TRP A 315 -55.17 -24.32 -23.36
CA TRP A 315 -55.99 -25.01 -24.36
C TRP A 315 -55.40 -26.37 -24.76
N GLN A 316 -56.24 -27.34 -25.10
CA GLN A 316 -55.84 -28.62 -25.70
C GLN A 316 -56.38 -28.80 -27.12
N GLU A 317 -55.72 -29.64 -27.90
CA GLU A 317 -56.18 -30.00 -29.24
C GLU A 317 -57.52 -30.76 -29.16
N GLY A 318 -58.48 -30.33 -29.97
CA GLY A 318 -59.85 -30.86 -29.97
C GLY A 318 -60.80 -30.19 -28.97
N ASP A 319 -60.33 -29.25 -28.16
CA ASP A 319 -61.22 -28.42 -27.33
C ASP A 319 -62.17 -27.62 -28.25
N ASN A 320 -63.46 -27.62 -27.95
CA ASN A 320 -64.48 -26.94 -28.73
C ASN A 320 -65.44 -26.15 -27.84
N PHE A 321 -65.98 -25.06 -28.36
CA PHE A 321 -66.97 -24.22 -27.67
C PHE A 321 -67.82 -23.44 -28.67
N THR A 322 -68.98 -22.97 -28.20
CA THR A 322 -69.95 -22.26 -29.03
C THR A 322 -69.99 -20.77 -28.70
N VAL A 323 -70.02 -19.92 -29.73
CA VAL A 323 -70.23 -18.47 -29.59
C VAL A 323 -71.37 -17.97 -30.47
N PHE A 324 -71.95 -16.83 -30.07
CA PHE A 324 -73.07 -16.21 -30.76
C PHE A 324 -72.64 -14.85 -31.34
N MET A 325 -72.98 -14.62 -32.60
CA MET A 325 -72.83 -13.32 -33.26
C MET A 325 -74.09 -13.01 -34.08
N LYS A 326 -74.79 -11.93 -33.74
CA LYS A 326 -75.96 -11.44 -34.51
C LYS A 326 -77.00 -12.52 -34.74
N ASP A 327 -77.39 -13.28 -33.70
CA ASP A 327 -78.30 -14.44 -33.81
C ASP A 327 -77.79 -15.55 -34.76
N ALA A 328 -76.48 -15.71 -34.99
CA ALA A 328 -75.89 -16.90 -35.61
C ALA A 328 -75.02 -17.66 -34.59
N ILE A 329 -74.97 -18.98 -34.74
CA ILE A 329 -74.24 -19.90 -33.85
C ILE A 329 -73.00 -20.41 -34.58
N TYR A 330 -71.85 -20.18 -33.97
CA TYR A 330 -70.56 -20.63 -34.47
C TYR A 330 -69.97 -21.64 -33.50
N ASN A 331 -69.52 -22.78 -34.02
CA ASN A 331 -68.73 -23.74 -33.27
C ASN A 331 -67.26 -23.52 -33.59
N ILE A 332 -66.46 -23.30 -32.56
CA ILE A 332 -65.02 -23.12 -32.67
C ILE A 332 -64.36 -24.38 -32.15
N THR A 333 -63.44 -24.93 -32.92
CA THR A 333 -62.61 -26.06 -32.52
C THR A 333 -61.14 -25.66 -32.57
N VAL A 334 -60.39 -26.04 -31.54
CA VAL A 334 -58.94 -25.89 -31.48
C VAL A 334 -58.31 -27.01 -32.32
N ASP A 335 -57.78 -26.65 -33.49
CA ASP A 335 -57.22 -27.61 -34.45
C ASP A 335 -55.77 -27.98 -34.10
N SER A 336 -54.98 -27.01 -33.59
CA SER A 336 -53.59 -27.27 -33.21
C SER A 336 -53.12 -26.32 -32.11
N ILE A 337 -52.23 -26.84 -31.27
CA ILE A 337 -51.59 -26.11 -30.18
C ILE A 337 -50.07 -26.16 -30.29
N SER A 338 -49.40 -25.18 -29.68
CA SER A 338 -47.96 -25.20 -29.40
C SER A 338 -47.75 -25.28 -27.89
N THR A 339 -46.99 -26.29 -27.45
CA THR A 339 -46.63 -26.48 -26.04
C THR A 339 -45.21 -25.99 -25.78
N SER A 340 -45.06 -25.14 -24.77
CA SER A 340 -43.76 -24.68 -24.28
C SER A 340 -43.57 -25.09 -22.83
N VAL A 341 -42.34 -25.48 -22.46
CA VAL A 341 -41.98 -25.86 -21.10
C VAL A 341 -41.22 -24.69 -20.47
N VAL A 342 -41.73 -24.13 -19.37
CA VAL A 342 -41.17 -22.93 -18.72
C VAL A 342 -40.94 -23.17 -17.22
N GLN A 343 -39.89 -22.56 -16.68
CA GLN A 343 -39.62 -22.54 -15.23
C GLN A 343 -40.42 -21.41 -14.60
N ALA A 344 -41.45 -21.76 -13.81
CA ALA A 344 -42.40 -20.80 -13.24
C ALA A 344 -43.06 -21.35 -11.97
N ASN A 345 -42.28 -21.95 -11.07
CA ASN A 345 -42.80 -22.62 -9.88
C ASN A 345 -43.37 -21.65 -8.82
N LEU A 346 -42.89 -20.39 -8.80
CA LEU A 346 -43.37 -19.37 -7.86
C LEU A 346 -44.53 -18.56 -8.43
N ALA A 347 -44.41 -18.09 -9.67
CA ALA A 347 -45.49 -17.38 -10.34
C ALA A 347 -45.39 -17.50 -11.86
N LEU A 348 -46.50 -17.92 -12.48
CA LEU A 348 -46.71 -17.88 -13.92
C LEU A 348 -47.59 -16.68 -14.25
N VAL A 349 -46.99 -15.54 -14.60
CA VAL A 349 -47.71 -14.28 -14.81
C VAL A 349 -48.07 -14.12 -16.28
N ARG A 350 -49.38 -14.05 -16.53
CA ARG A 350 -49.97 -13.96 -17.87
C ARG A 350 -51.11 -12.94 -17.89
N PRO A 351 -50.78 -11.64 -18.00
CA PRO A 351 -51.77 -10.58 -18.11
C PRO A 351 -52.71 -10.76 -19.30
N GLN A 352 -53.83 -10.04 -19.32
CA GLN A 352 -54.65 -9.94 -20.53
C GLN A 352 -53.80 -9.30 -21.65
N PRO A 353 -53.91 -9.80 -22.91
CA PRO A 353 -53.32 -9.11 -24.05
C PRO A 353 -53.82 -7.66 -24.15
N THR A 354 -52.96 -6.75 -24.60
CA THR A 354 -53.36 -5.38 -24.89
C THR A 354 -54.45 -5.31 -25.96
N PRO A 355 -55.28 -4.25 -25.98
CA PRO A 355 -56.35 -4.08 -26.97
C PRO A 355 -55.88 -4.32 -28.41
N PHE A 356 -56.79 -4.86 -29.22
CA PHE A 356 -56.58 -5.16 -30.64
C PHE A 356 -57.12 -4.05 -31.56
N ASP A 357 -57.74 -3.01 -30.99
CA ASP A 357 -58.21 -1.82 -31.68
C ASP A 357 -57.30 -0.61 -31.39
N THR A 358 -57.43 0.41 -32.23
CA THR A 358 -56.70 1.69 -32.06
C THR A 358 -57.53 2.73 -31.30
N GLU A 359 -58.73 2.38 -30.86
CA GLU A 359 -59.66 3.28 -30.16
C GLU A 359 -59.43 3.26 -28.65
N THR A 360 -58.88 2.16 -28.12
CA THR A 360 -58.55 1.97 -26.72
C THR A 360 -57.09 2.34 -26.46
N THR A 361 -56.84 3.30 -25.56
CA THR A 361 -55.48 3.74 -25.25
C THR A 361 -54.76 2.72 -24.36
N ILE A 362 -53.50 2.38 -24.72
CA ILE A 362 -52.60 1.59 -23.89
C ILE A 362 -51.79 2.52 -22.98
N THR A 363 -51.74 2.21 -21.68
CA THR A 363 -50.91 2.93 -20.71
C THR A 363 -49.86 2.00 -20.09
N ALA A 364 -48.70 2.53 -19.75
CA ALA A 364 -47.67 1.75 -19.07
C ALA A 364 -48.17 1.29 -17.69
N GLU A 365 -48.89 2.15 -16.98
CA GLU A 365 -49.43 1.90 -15.65
C GLU A 365 -50.42 0.73 -15.63
N SER A 366 -51.28 0.60 -16.66
CA SER A 366 -52.20 -0.54 -16.74
C SER A 366 -51.47 -1.87 -16.93
N ILE A 367 -50.44 -1.90 -17.80
CA ILE A 367 -49.65 -3.12 -18.05
C ILE A 367 -48.89 -3.52 -16.79
N LEU A 368 -48.21 -2.58 -16.14
CA LEU A 368 -47.46 -2.83 -14.91
C LEU A 368 -48.41 -3.19 -13.75
N GLY A 369 -49.61 -2.62 -13.71
CA GLY A 369 -50.67 -2.99 -12.76
C GLY A 369 -51.14 -4.44 -12.93
N ASP A 370 -51.31 -4.90 -14.16
CA ASP A 370 -51.69 -6.29 -14.44
C ASP A 370 -50.58 -7.30 -14.14
N ILE A 371 -49.31 -6.95 -14.41
CA ILE A 371 -48.16 -7.77 -13.98
C ILE A 371 -48.11 -7.85 -12.45
N ARG A 372 -48.31 -6.71 -11.76
CA ARG A 372 -48.38 -6.68 -10.28
C ARG A 372 -49.53 -7.53 -9.74
N LYS A 373 -50.68 -7.51 -10.40
CA LYS A 373 -51.81 -8.37 -10.06
C LYS A 373 -51.45 -9.84 -10.20
N GLY A 374 -50.73 -10.21 -11.25
CA GLY A 374 -50.24 -11.58 -11.44
C GLY A 374 -49.26 -12.03 -10.34
N LEU A 375 -48.42 -11.13 -9.83
CA LEU A 375 -47.46 -11.44 -8.76
C LEU A 375 -48.11 -11.45 -7.37
N THR A 376 -48.85 -10.41 -7.02
CA THR A 376 -49.35 -10.20 -5.64
C THR A 376 -50.80 -10.67 -5.43
N GLY A 377 -51.52 -10.99 -6.49
CA GLY A 377 -52.97 -11.24 -6.47
C GLY A 377 -53.83 -9.98 -6.50
N SER A 378 -53.24 -8.78 -6.46
CA SER A 378 -53.94 -7.49 -6.49
C SER A 378 -53.26 -6.47 -7.40
N ALA A 379 -54.03 -5.69 -8.15
CA ALA A 379 -53.48 -4.65 -9.01
C ALA A 379 -52.92 -3.45 -8.22
N THR A 380 -53.33 -3.28 -6.95
CA THR A 380 -52.99 -2.11 -6.13
C THR A 380 -52.12 -2.44 -4.92
N ALA A 381 -52.14 -3.68 -4.42
CA ALA A 381 -51.34 -4.04 -3.26
C ALA A 381 -49.85 -4.10 -3.61
N THR A 382 -49.02 -3.57 -2.72
CA THR A 382 -47.55 -3.63 -2.83
C THR A 382 -46.98 -4.96 -2.33
N THR A 383 -47.74 -5.75 -1.57
CA THR A 383 -47.28 -7.04 -1.03
C THR A 383 -48.36 -8.08 -1.21
N GLY A 384 -47.98 -9.28 -1.65
CA GLY A 384 -48.89 -10.42 -1.82
C GLY A 384 -48.16 -11.65 -2.37
N ASN A 385 -48.68 -12.85 -2.09
CA ASN A 385 -48.08 -14.14 -2.50
C ASN A 385 -46.57 -14.29 -2.18
N GLY A 386 -46.08 -13.64 -1.12
CA GLY A 386 -44.67 -13.68 -0.73
C GLY A 386 -43.75 -12.70 -1.48
N PHE A 387 -44.29 -11.85 -2.35
CA PHE A 387 -43.56 -10.81 -3.07
C PHE A 387 -43.90 -9.42 -2.53
N THR A 388 -42.92 -8.51 -2.54
CA THR A 388 -43.14 -7.07 -2.38
C THR A 388 -42.77 -6.36 -3.66
N VAL A 389 -43.75 -5.73 -4.32
CA VAL A 389 -43.65 -5.08 -5.61
C VAL A 389 -43.84 -3.57 -5.44
N THR A 390 -42.85 -2.80 -5.89
CA THR A 390 -42.91 -1.33 -5.95
C THR A 390 -42.72 -0.87 -7.38
N GLN A 391 -43.48 0.14 -7.80
CA GLN A 391 -43.34 0.72 -9.15
C GLN A 391 -42.39 1.89 -9.11
N ILE A 392 -41.42 1.87 -10.01
CA ILE A 392 -40.41 2.92 -10.17
C ILE A 392 -40.42 3.29 -11.65
N GLY A 393 -41.05 4.43 -11.97
CA GLY A 393 -41.23 4.87 -13.35
C GLY A 393 -41.90 3.81 -14.23
N THR A 394 -41.19 3.38 -15.28
CA THR A 394 -41.64 2.36 -16.24
C THR A 394 -41.31 0.93 -15.83
N GLY A 395 -40.80 0.70 -14.61
CA GLY A 395 -40.46 -0.63 -14.12
C GLY A 395 -41.09 -1.02 -12.77
N LEU A 396 -41.00 -2.32 -12.46
CA LEU A 396 -41.41 -2.92 -11.19
C LEU A 396 -40.20 -3.51 -10.49
N HIS A 397 -39.91 -3.02 -9.29
CA HIS A 397 -38.94 -3.61 -8.38
C HIS A 397 -39.67 -4.64 -7.50
N VAL A 398 -39.24 -5.89 -7.59
CA VAL A 398 -39.86 -7.03 -6.89
C VAL A 398 -38.83 -7.62 -5.93
N THR A 399 -39.21 -7.77 -4.67
CA THR A 399 -38.36 -8.35 -3.62
C THR A 399 -39.03 -9.54 -2.93
N ARG A 400 -38.21 -10.46 -2.40
CA ARG A 400 -38.64 -11.64 -1.64
C ARG A 400 -37.68 -11.88 -0.47
N SER A 401 -38.09 -12.68 0.52
CA SER A 401 -37.22 -13.06 1.65
C SER A 401 -36.10 -14.05 1.29
N ALA A 402 -36.28 -14.80 0.18
CA ALA A 402 -35.37 -15.84 -0.30
C ALA A 402 -34.91 -15.53 -1.74
N VAL A 403 -33.82 -16.16 -2.16
CA VAL A 403 -33.27 -16.02 -3.52
C VAL A 403 -34.29 -16.52 -4.55
N PHE A 404 -34.43 -15.79 -5.65
CA PHE A 404 -35.31 -16.16 -6.75
C PHE A 404 -34.85 -15.50 -8.05
N ASN A 405 -35.40 -15.95 -9.17
CA ASN A 405 -35.11 -15.44 -10.49
C ASN A 405 -36.41 -15.26 -11.31
N ALA A 406 -36.33 -14.51 -12.40
CA ALA A 406 -37.44 -14.34 -13.32
C ALA A 406 -36.97 -14.30 -14.77
N SER A 407 -37.83 -14.74 -15.68
CA SER A 407 -37.60 -14.71 -17.12
C SER A 407 -38.85 -14.23 -17.85
N THR A 408 -38.67 -13.70 -19.06
CA THR A 408 -39.79 -13.31 -19.93
C THR A 408 -39.63 -13.96 -21.31
N PRO A 409 -40.71 -14.50 -21.91
CA PRO A 409 -40.68 -14.96 -23.29
C PRO A 409 -40.77 -13.81 -24.31
N VAL A 410 -40.95 -12.56 -23.87
CA VAL A 410 -41.17 -11.37 -24.73
C VAL A 410 -40.09 -10.29 -24.51
N GLY A 411 -38.82 -10.66 -24.72
CA GLY A 411 -37.64 -9.80 -24.46
C GLY A 411 -37.58 -8.48 -25.24
N GLU A 412 -38.31 -8.34 -26.34
CA GLU A 412 -38.44 -7.07 -27.08
C GLU A 412 -39.35 -6.05 -26.37
N LEU A 413 -40.26 -6.54 -25.53
CA LEU A 413 -41.27 -5.74 -24.84
C LEU A 413 -40.92 -5.51 -23.36
N LEU A 414 -40.34 -6.52 -22.72
CA LEU A 414 -39.94 -6.50 -21.31
C LEU A 414 -38.45 -6.80 -21.16
N ASN A 415 -37.80 -6.07 -20.26
CA ASN A 415 -36.52 -6.44 -19.70
C ASN A 415 -36.74 -7.04 -18.31
N VAL A 416 -36.01 -8.11 -17.97
CA VAL A 416 -36.00 -8.63 -16.60
C VAL A 416 -34.55 -8.68 -16.14
N VAL A 417 -34.23 -7.79 -15.21
CA VAL A 417 -32.90 -7.69 -14.62
C VAL A 417 -32.98 -8.29 -13.24
N ALA A 418 -32.43 -9.50 -13.11
CA ALA A 418 -32.27 -10.17 -11.83
C ALA A 418 -30.88 -9.85 -11.26
N SER A 419 -30.23 -10.84 -10.67
CA SER A 419 -28.90 -10.66 -10.05
C SER A 419 -27.76 -10.59 -11.05
N LYS A 420 -27.97 -11.11 -12.27
CA LYS A 420 -26.94 -11.21 -13.31
C LYS A 420 -27.47 -10.70 -14.65
N VAL A 421 -26.65 -9.98 -15.39
CA VAL A 421 -26.88 -9.56 -16.79
C VAL A 421 -25.66 -9.86 -17.64
N ASN A 422 -25.84 -10.06 -18.94
CA ASN A 422 -24.74 -10.39 -19.85
C ASN A 422 -24.05 -9.14 -20.42
N ASP A 423 -24.75 -8.02 -20.49
CA ASP A 423 -24.23 -6.77 -21.04
C ASP A 423 -24.71 -5.58 -20.19
N VAL A 424 -23.87 -4.55 -20.10
CA VAL A 424 -24.19 -3.26 -19.50
C VAL A 424 -25.34 -2.58 -20.26
N GLY A 425 -25.47 -2.84 -21.57
CA GLY A 425 -26.58 -2.34 -22.39
C GLY A 425 -27.97 -2.84 -21.98
N ASP A 426 -28.04 -3.96 -21.24
CA ASP A 426 -29.30 -4.49 -20.71
C ASP A 426 -29.68 -3.91 -19.34
N LEU A 427 -28.86 -3.02 -18.77
CA LEU A 427 -29.18 -2.36 -17.51
C LEU A 427 -30.25 -1.26 -17.71
N PRO A 428 -31.22 -1.15 -16.79
CA PRO A 428 -32.30 -0.19 -16.92
C PRO A 428 -31.82 1.22 -16.60
N SER A 429 -32.39 2.21 -17.28
CA SER A 429 -32.09 3.63 -17.05
C SER A 429 -32.72 4.19 -15.76
N GLN A 430 -33.80 3.55 -15.30
CA GLN A 430 -34.50 3.88 -14.06
C GLN A 430 -34.53 2.65 -13.17
N CYS A 431 -34.10 2.77 -11.91
CA CYS A 431 -34.05 1.64 -10.98
C CYS A 431 -34.19 2.07 -9.51
N LYS A 432 -34.20 1.09 -8.61
CA LYS A 432 -34.15 1.31 -7.16
C LYS A 432 -32.75 1.77 -6.78
N HIS A 433 -32.65 2.87 -6.03
CA HIS A 433 -31.37 3.31 -5.48
C HIS A 433 -30.78 2.22 -4.59
N GLY A 434 -29.53 1.84 -4.87
CA GLY A 434 -28.76 0.84 -4.13
C GLY A 434 -28.91 -0.60 -4.62
N MET A 435 -29.66 -0.87 -5.70
CA MET A 435 -29.71 -2.20 -6.32
C MET A 435 -28.35 -2.56 -6.92
N VAL A 436 -27.89 -3.79 -6.68
CA VAL A 436 -26.60 -4.31 -7.17
C VAL A 436 -26.82 -5.44 -8.16
N VAL A 437 -26.10 -5.40 -9.29
CA VAL A 437 -26.17 -6.39 -10.36
C VAL A 437 -24.76 -6.84 -10.75
N GLU A 438 -24.60 -8.12 -11.00
CA GLU A 438 -23.39 -8.72 -11.57
C GLU A 438 -23.48 -8.69 -13.11
N VAL A 439 -22.50 -8.12 -13.76
CA VAL A 439 -22.38 -8.11 -15.22
C VAL A 439 -21.37 -9.19 -15.62
N VAL A 440 -21.85 -10.18 -16.36
CA VAL A 440 -21.09 -11.35 -16.83
C VAL A 440 -20.80 -11.18 -18.32
N ASN A 441 -19.64 -10.63 -18.64
CA ASN A 441 -19.27 -10.29 -20.03
C ASN A 441 -18.67 -11.50 -20.79
N SER A 442 -18.21 -12.54 -20.08
CA SER A 442 -17.64 -13.74 -20.69
C SER A 442 -17.78 -14.98 -19.79
N VAL A 443 -17.28 -16.13 -20.26
CA VAL A 443 -17.21 -17.36 -19.47
C VAL A 443 -16.10 -17.32 -18.41
N ALA A 444 -15.16 -16.39 -18.51
CA ALA A 444 -14.08 -16.23 -17.55
C ALA A 444 -14.56 -15.38 -16.37
N GLU A 445 -14.36 -15.89 -15.15
CA GLU A 445 -14.74 -15.16 -13.92
C GLU A 445 -13.98 -13.84 -13.76
N GLU A 446 -12.83 -13.71 -14.42
CA GLU A 446 -11.97 -12.52 -14.45
C GLU A 446 -12.62 -11.30 -15.12
N ASP A 447 -13.65 -11.51 -15.96
CA ASP A 447 -14.36 -10.43 -16.66
C ASP A 447 -15.64 -9.97 -15.93
N ASN A 448 -15.98 -10.63 -14.82
CA ASN A 448 -17.20 -10.34 -14.07
C ASN A 448 -17.00 -9.12 -13.19
N HIS A 449 -17.95 -8.18 -13.23
CA HIS A 449 -17.91 -6.99 -12.38
C HIS A 449 -19.28 -6.70 -11.78
N TYR A 450 -19.30 -5.93 -10.70
CA TYR A 450 -20.51 -5.58 -9.97
C TYR A 450 -20.78 -4.09 -10.16
N VAL A 451 -22.04 -3.75 -10.43
CA VAL A 451 -22.50 -2.37 -10.56
C VAL A 451 -23.63 -2.09 -9.61
N LYS A 452 -23.65 -0.90 -9.03
CA LYS A 452 -24.67 -0.39 -8.13
C LYS A 452 -25.37 0.81 -8.74
N PHE A 453 -26.69 0.84 -8.64
CA PHE A 453 -27.48 1.96 -9.14
C PHE A 453 -27.54 3.12 -8.15
N PHE A 454 -27.14 4.30 -8.59
CA PHE A 454 -27.28 5.57 -7.87
C PHE A 454 -28.33 6.43 -8.55
N GLY A 455 -29.54 6.43 -7.99
CA GLY A 455 -30.59 7.34 -8.42
C GLY A 455 -30.33 8.79 -8.00
N ASN A 456 -30.80 9.74 -8.81
CA ASN A 456 -30.61 11.17 -8.58
C ASN A 456 -31.13 11.59 -7.19
N ASN A 457 -30.30 12.31 -6.42
CA ASN A 457 -30.58 12.73 -5.03
C ASN A 457 -30.85 11.58 -4.04
N ASP A 458 -30.23 10.41 -4.25
CA ASP A 458 -30.42 9.20 -3.43
C ASP A 458 -31.88 8.73 -3.36
N LYS A 459 -32.62 8.93 -4.46
CA LYS A 459 -34.01 8.51 -4.62
C LYS A 459 -34.16 7.51 -5.76
N ASP A 460 -35.24 6.75 -5.70
CA ASP A 460 -35.62 5.81 -6.76
C ASP A 460 -36.05 6.58 -8.01
N GLY A 461 -35.66 6.09 -9.19
CA GLY A 461 -35.96 6.74 -10.47
C GLY A 461 -34.75 6.74 -11.41
N GLU A 462 -34.56 7.83 -12.14
CA GLU A 462 -33.42 8.02 -13.06
C GLU A 462 -32.10 8.18 -12.31
N GLY A 463 -31.04 7.62 -12.87
CA GLY A 463 -29.73 7.58 -12.22
C GLY A 463 -28.64 6.98 -13.09
N THR A 464 -27.51 6.68 -12.46
CA THR A 464 -26.34 6.09 -13.10
C THR A 464 -25.92 4.81 -12.42
N TRP A 465 -25.39 3.88 -13.19
CA TRP A 465 -24.75 2.67 -12.68
C TRP A 465 -23.25 2.96 -12.47
N GLU A 466 -22.77 2.71 -11.27
CA GLU A 466 -21.34 2.85 -10.92
C GLU A 466 -20.80 1.51 -10.42
N GLU A 467 -19.52 1.20 -10.70
CA GLU A 467 -18.90 -0.03 -10.22
C GLU A 467 -18.89 -0.09 -8.68
N CYS A 468 -19.11 -1.27 -8.12
CA CYS A 468 -19.07 -1.51 -6.68
C CYS A 468 -18.35 -2.82 -6.33
N ALA A 469 -18.05 -2.99 -5.05
CA ALA A 469 -17.54 -4.25 -4.52
C ALA A 469 -18.65 -5.31 -4.50
N LYS A 470 -18.26 -6.58 -4.55
CA LYS A 470 -19.18 -7.71 -4.36
C LYS A 470 -19.85 -7.64 -2.99
N PRO A 471 -21.20 -7.65 -2.90
CA PRO A 471 -21.90 -7.68 -1.63
C PRO A 471 -21.49 -8.87 -0.75
N GLY A 472 -21.18 -8.62 0.52
CA GLY A 472 -20.74 -9.62 1.49
C GLY A 472 -19.23 -9.87 1.56
N ARG A 473 -18.42 -9.30 0.65
CA ARG A 473 -16.95 -9.38 0.70
C ARG A 473 -16.39 -8.48 1.81
N LEU A 474 -15.26 -8.86 2.42
CA LEU A 474 -14.50 -8.00 3.32
C LEU A 474 -13.85 -6.86 2.53
N ILE A 475 -14.12 -5.61 2.92
CA ILE A 475 -13.66 -4.43 2.16
C ILE A 475 -12.56 -3.65 2.86
N ARG A 476 -12.40 -3.82 4.17
CA ARG A 476 -11.56 -2.93 5.00
C ARG A 476 -10.33 -3.64 5.53
N LEU A 477 -9.19 -2.95 5.49
CA LEU A 477 -7.97 -3.35 6.17
C LEU A 477 -8.09 -3.11 7.68
N LYS A 478 -7.66 -4.08 8.50
CA LYS A 478 -7.71 -3.93 9.96
C LYS A 478 -6.68 -2.92 10.46
N ARG A 479 -7.14 -1.71 10.74
CA ARG A 479 -6.31 -0.54 11.10
C ARG A 479 -5.35 -0.79 12.27
N SER A 480 -5.78 -1.54 13.29
CA SER A 480 -4.96 -1.87 14.48
C SER A 480 -3.85 -2.90 14.22
N LYS A 481 -3.86 -3.57 13.06
CA LYS A 481 -2.85 -4.56 12.62
C LYS A 481 -1.96 -4.02 11.51
N MET A 482 -2.25 -2.82 11.03
CA MET A 482 -1.48 -2.10 10.01
C MET A 482 -0.48 -1.14 10.67
N PRO A 483 0.51 -0.63 9.92
CA PRO A 483 1.45 0.36 10.42
C PRO A 483 0.73 1.58 11.03
N VAL A 484 1.28 2.12 12.11
CA VAL A 484 0.76 3.29 12.81
C VAL A 484 1.54 4.54 12.42
N LEU A 485 0.95 5.71 12.66
CA LEU A 485 1.48 6.99 12.21
C LEU A 485 1.91 7.85 13.40
N LEU A 486 3.13 8.38 13.32
CA LEU A 486 3.64 9.42 14.19
C LEU A 486 3.68 10.74 13.40
N ILE A 487 2.86 11.71 13.81
CA ILE A 487 2.69 12.99 13.14
C ILE A 487 3.41 14.07 13.93
N ARG A 488 4.26 14.87 13.27
CA ARG A 488 4.78 16.11 13.85
C ARG A 488 3.69 17.18 13.80
N THR A 489 3.24 17.66 14.96
CA THR A 489 2.17 18.65 15.06
C THR A 489 2.70 20.09 15.00
N ALA A 490 1.83 21.05 14.65
CA ALA A 490 2.22 22.45 14.45
C ALA A 490 2.81 23.15 15.70
N ASP A 491 2.51 22.64 16.89
CA ASP A 491 3.03 23.09 18.18
C ASP A 491 4.44 22.55 18.51
N GLY A 492 5.05 21.79 17.59
CA GLY A 492 6.39 21.20 17.78
C GLY A 492 6.40 19.95 18.66
N ASN A 493 5.22 19.37 18.93
CA ASN A 493 5.06 18.08 19.60
C ASN A 493 4.79 16.96 18.57
N PHE A 494 4.56 15.75 19.08
CA PHE A 494 4.23 14.58 18.26
C PHE A 494 2.90 13.96 18.67
N ARG A 495 2.20 13.37 17.71
CA ARG A 495 0.96 12.62 17.93
C ARG A 495 1.09 11.23 17.31
N LEU A 496 0.90 10.20 18.13
CA LEU A 496 0.81 8.81 17.69
C LEU A 496 -0.66 8.46 17.44
N THR A 497 -0.98 7.98 16.23
CA THR A 497 -2.36 7.65 15.81
C THR A 497 -2.39 6.48 14.84
N GLU A 498 -3.50 5.78 14.77
CA GLU A 498 -3.77 4.85 13.67
C GLU A 498 -4.14 5.64 12.40
N LEU A 499 -3.99 5.02 11.23
CA LEU A 499 -4.47 5.59 9.98
C LEU A 499 -5.97 5.32 9.82
N ASP A 500 -6.79 6.14 10.49
CA ASP A 500 -8.22 5.90 10.67
C ASP A 500 -9.14 7.02 10.18
N GLY A 501 -8.59 8.12 9.64
CA GLY A 501 -9.41 9.26 9.19
C GLY A 501 -9.81 10.21 10.32
N SER A 502 -9.33 9.98 11.55
CA SER A 502 -9.71 10.80 12.71
C SER A 502 -9.25 12.25 12.55
N THR A 503 -10.00 13.16 13.17
CA THR A 503 -9.62 14.57 13.28
C THR A 503 -9.16 14.87 14.70
N TYR A 504 -8.25 15.82 14.85
CA TYR A 504 -7.76 16.27 16.13
C TYR A 504 -7.61 17.78 16.15
N SER A 505 -7.65 18.38 17.35
CA SER A 505 -7.54 19.84 17.51
C SER A 505 -6.33 20.21 18.35
N ILE A 506 -5.61 21.24 17.91
CA ILE A 506 -4.49 21.85 18.64
C ILE A 506 -4.89 23.29 18.93
N GLY A 507 -4.84 23.71 20.20
CA GLY A 507 -5.18 25.08 20.58
C GLY A 507 -6.59 25.52 20.15
N GLY A 508 -7.54 24.59 20.03
CA GLY A 508 -8.91 24.86 19.56
C GLY A 508 -9.08 24.90 18.03
N VAL A 509 -8.02 24.68 17.24
CA VAL A 509 -8.07 24.62 15.77
C VAL A 509 -8.05 23.17 15.30
N THR A 510 -9.09 22.76 14.57
CA THR A 510 -9.19 21.43 13.95
C THR A 510 -8.16 21.27 12.83
N GLN A 511 -7.32 20.26 12.96
CA GLN A 511 -6.28 19.91 11.99
C GLN A 511 -6.87 19.07 10.83
N PRO A 512 -6.18 18.99 9.69
CA PRO A 512 -6.54 18.06 8.62
C PRO A 512 -6.74 16.64 9.15
N ALA A 513 -7.70 15.92 8.56
CA ALA A 513 -7.95 14.53 8.92
C ALA A 513 -6.67 13.70 8.75
N VAL A 514 -6.42 12.81 9.70
CA VAL A 514 -5.35 11.83 9.62
C VAL A 514 -5.59 10.96 8.37
N PRO A 515 -4.57 10.60 7.59
CA PRO A 515 -4.73 9.64 6.48
C PRO A 515 -5.40 8.34 6.95
N GLN A 516 -6.20 7.70 6.12
CA GLN A 516 -6.86 6.42 6.44
C GLN A 516 -6.48 5.35 5.43
N TRP A 517 -6.35 4.10 5.87
CA TRP A 517 -6.30 2.98 4.92
C TRP A 517 -7.62 2.92 4.14
N ASP A 518 -7.52 2.93 2.80
CA ASP A 518 -8.70 2.95 1.93
C ASP A 518 -9.35 1.57 1.81
N ASP A 519 -10.66 1.57 1.65
CA ASP A 519 -11.47 0.35 1.52
C ASP A 519 -11.49 -0.12 0.05
N ALA A 520 -11.70 -1.42 -0.16
CA ALA A 520 -11.93 -2.03 -1.47
C ALA A 520 -13.33 -1.66 -1.99
N ILE A 521 -13.41 -0.63 -2.83
CA ILE A 521 -14.69 -0.10 -3.33
C ILE A 521 -15.24 -0.81 -4.57
N VAL A 522 -14.41 -1.61 -5.27
CA VAL A 522 -14.79 -2.28 -6.53
C VAL A 522 -14.29 -3.72 -6.61
N GLY A 523 -15.03 -4.55 -7.35
CA GLY A 523 -14.61 -5.90 -7.71
C GLY A 523 -14.80 -6.96 -6.62
N ASP A 524 -14.25 -8.13 -6.86
CA ASP A 524 -14.31 -9.30 -5.99
C ASP A 524 -12.93 -9.93 -5.75
N ASP A 525 -12.89 -11.07 -5.06
CA ASP A 525 -11.65 -11.75 -4.69
C ASP A 525 -10.81 -12.24 -5.88
N VAL A 526 -11.37 -12.22 -7.10
CA VAL A 526 -10.67 -12.60 -8.34
C VAL A 526 -10.24 -11.36 -9.12
N THR A 527 -11.15 -10.42 -9.35
CA THR A 527 -10.91 -9.22 -10.18
C THR A 527 -10.12 -8.13 -9.47
N ASN A 528 -10.30 -8.00 -8.16
CA ASN A 528 -9.55 -7.06 -7.32
C ASN A 528 -9.14 -7.79 -6.04
N PRO A 529 -8.18 -8.73 -6.10
CA PRO A 529 -7.85 -9.61 -5.00
C PRO A 529 -7.36 -8.85 -3.77
N GLU A 530 -7.41 -9.51 -2.61
CA GLU A 530 -6.79 -8.96 -1.40
C GLU A 530 -5.28 -8.79 -1.63
N PRO A 531 -4.66 -7.69 -1.16
CA PRO A 531 -3.23 -7.48 -1.30
C PRO A 531 -2.43 -8.63 -0.69
N SER A 532 -1.35 -9.08 -1.34
CA SER A 532 -0.63 -10.29 -0.94
C SER A 532 0.11 -10.19 0.41
N PHE A 533 0.19 -8.99 0.99
CA PHE A 533 0.69 -8.82 2.36
C PHE A 533 -0.30 -9.28 3.43
N ILE A 534 -1.59 -9.42 3.11
CA ILE A 534 -2.64 -9.90 4.03
C ILE A 534 -2.34 -11.35 4.45
N GLY A 535 -2.40 -11.61 5.75
CA GLY A 535 -2.00 -12.89 6.35
C GLY A 535 -0.49 -13.03 6.53
N LYS A 536 0.31 -12.03 6.14
CA LYS A 536 1.76 -11.97 6.34
C LYS A 536 2.15 -10.78 7.22
N SER A 537 3.37 -10.79 7.74
CA SER A 537 3.95 -9.64 8.44
C SER A 537 4.69 -8.72 7.46
N ILE A 538 4.69 -7.43 7.77
CA ILE A 538 5.38 -6.42 6.96
C ILE A 538 6.84 -6.34 7.42
N ASN A 539 7.78 -6.54 6.49
CA ASN A 539 9.21 -6.42 6.76
C ASN A 539 9.73 -4.99 6.67
N LYS A 540 9.27 -4.20 5.71
CA LYS A 540 9.73 -2.81 5.51
C LYS A 540 8.68 -2.02 4.75
N MET A 541 8.65 -0.72 5.01
CA MET A 541 7.91 0.26 4.22
C MET A 541 8.92 1.11 3.45
N LEU A 542 8.65 1.35 2.17
CA LEU A 542 9.51 2.08 1.24
C LEU A 542 8.66 3.07 0.43
N PHE A 543 9.30 4.08 -0.13
CA PHE A 543 8.65 4.99 -1.07
C PHE A 543 9.38 4.97 -2.40
N PHE A 544 8.66 4.73 -3.49
CA PHE A 544 9.25 4.63 -4.82
C PHE A 544 8.29 5.15 -5.88
N ARG A 545 8.76 6.06 -6.74
CA ARG A 545 8.01 6.64 -7.88
C ARG A 545 6.57 7.08 -7.52
N ASN A 546 6.43 7.84 -6.43
CA ASN A 546 5.15 8.36 -5.92
C ASN A 546 4.18 7.26 -5.43
N ARG A 547 4.68 6.07 -5.09
CA ARG A 547 3.90 4.97 -4.52
C ARG A 547 4.48 4.55 -3.16
N PHE A 548 3.59 4.17 -2.25
CA PHE A 548 3.96 3.61 -0.96
C PHE A 548 4.11 2.09 -1.10
N GLY A 549 5.31 1.57 -0.85
CA GLY A 549 5.67 0.17 -0.99
C GLY A 549 5.75 -0.55 0.34
N ILE A 550 5.17 -1.74 0.40
CA ILE A 550 5.22 -2.67 1.52
C ILE A 550 5.99 -3.91 1.06
N LEU A 551 7.05 -4.26 1.78
CA LEU A 551 7.72 -5.55 1.64
C LEU A 551 7.07 -6.53 2.61
N ALA A 552 6.52 -7.62 2.10
CA ALA A 552 5.93 -8.69 2.90
C ALA A 552 6.40 -10.02 2.36
N ASP A 553 7.20 -10.74 3.14
CA ASP A 553 7.75 -12.04 2.74
C ASP A 553 8.52 -11.91 1.39
N GLU A 554 8.14 -12.65 0.35
CA GLU A 554 8.76 -12.56 -0.98
C GLU A 554 8.13 -11.49 -1.90
N ASN A 555 7.09 -10.80 -1.42
CA ASN A 555 6.28 -9.90 -2.23
C ASN A 555 6.61 -8.43 -1.94
N ILE A 556 6.53 -7.61 -2.99
CA ILE A 556 6.47 -6.16 -2.88
C ILE A 556 5.12 -5.69 -3.39
N VAL A 557 4.39 -5.01 -2.51
CA VAL A 557 3.07 -4.45 -2.79
C VAL A 557 3.16 -2.94 -2.74
N MET A 558 2.84 -2.26 -3.84
CA MET A 558 2.88 -0.81 -3.94
C MET A 558 1.50 -0.23 -4.17
N SER A 559 1.19 0.84 -3.43
CA SER A 559 -0.04 1.62 -3.53
C SER A 559 -0.18 2.27 -4.90
N ARG A 560 -1.35 2.86 -5.14
CA ARG A 560 -1.60 3.74 -6.28
C ARG A 560 -0.72 5.00 -6.23
N PRO A 561 -0.34 5.59 -7.38
CA PRO A 561 0.53 6.75 -7.39
C PRO A 561 -0.21 7.99 -6.88
N GLY A 562 0.35 8.65 -5.86
CA GLY A 562 -0.24 9.83 -5.21
C GLY A 562 -1.32 9.52 -4.17
N ASP A 563 -1.77 8.26 -4.09
CA ASP A 563 -2.72 7.76 -3.10
C ASP A 563 -2.05 6.64 -2.30
N PHE A 564 -1.38 7.04 -1.21
CA PHE A 564 -0.42 6.20 -0.49
C PHE A 564 -1.06 5.11 0.37
N THR A 565 -2.35 5.25 0.67
CA THR A 565 -3.11 4.35 1.55
C THR A 565 -3.99 3.36 0.78
N ASN A 566 -3.99 3.44 -0.54
CA ASN A 566 -4.84 2.65 -1.41
C ASN A 566 -4.08 1.53 -2.12
N PHE A 567 -4.39 0.29 -1.75
CA PHE A 567 -3.84 -0.94 -2.33
C PHE A 567 -4.85 -1.73 -3.16
N PHE A 568 -5.98 -1.11 -3.53
CA PHE A 568 -7.02 -1.73 -4.34
C PHE A 568 -7.11 -1.06 -5.72
N GLY A 569 -7.49 -1.83 -6.75
CA GLY A 569 -7.71 -1.28 -8.10
C GLY A 569 -8.86 -0.27 -8.13
N LYS A 570 -8.83 0.69 -9.08
CA LYS A 570 -9.93 1.66 -9.24
C LYS A 570 -11.14 1.07 -9.96
N SER A 571 -10.89 0.18 -10.90
CA SER A 571 -11.91 -0.50 -11.71
C SER A 571 -11.59 -1.98 -11.75
N ALA A 572 -12.63 -2.81 -11.71
CA ALA A 572 -12.49 -4.26 -11.84
C ALA A 572 -12.39 -4.71 -13.31
N ILE A 573 -12.78 -3.85 -14.26
CA ILE A 573 -12.94 -4.20 -15.68
C ILE A 573 -11.63 -4.01 -16.46
N GLN A 574 -10.94 -2.90 -16.21
CA GLN A 574 -9.71 -2.57 -16.91
C GLN A 574 -8.61 -2.22 -15.92
N LEU A 575 -7.48 -2.90 -16.06
CA LEU A 575 -6.26 -2.56 -15.34
C LEU A 575 -5.71 -1.25 -15.90
N VAL A 576 -5.70 -0.21 -15.08
CA VAL A 576 -5.11 1.08 -15.42
C VAL A 576 -3.67 1.17 -14.93
N ALA A 577 -2.84 1.98 -15.59
CA ALA A 577 -1.44 2.14 -15.20
C ALA A 577 -1.24 2.66 -13.77
N SER A 578 -2.25 3.30 -13.18
CA SER A 578 -2.26 3.80 -11.81
C SER A 578 -2.62 2.75 -10.75
N ASP A 579 -3.00 1.53 -11.14
CA ASP A 579 -3.43 0.52 -10.18
C ASP A 579 -2.27 0.03 -9.31
N PRO A 580 -2.56 -0.58 -8.15
CA PRO A 580 -1.56 -1.14 -7.25
C PRO A 580 -0.70 -2.19 -7.96
N ILE A 581 0.57 -2.29 -7.56
CA ILE A 581 1.50 -3.27 -8.11
C ILE A 581 1.77 -4.31 -7.04
N ASP A 582 1.46 -5.56 -7.30
CA ASP A 582 1.73 -6.69 -6.41
C ASP A 582 2.50 -7.76 -7.19
N ILE A 583 3.79 -7.88 -6.89
CA ILE A 583 4.70 -8.80 -7.60
C ILE A 583 5.62 -9.48 -6.60
N SER A 584 5.92 -10.75 -6.85
CA SER A 584 6.83 -11.55 -6.04
C SER A 584 8.24 -11.58 -6.63
N ALA A 585 9.24 -11.64 -5.77
CA ALA A 585 10.62 -11.91 -6.17
C ALA A 585 10.77 -13.41 -6.44
N SER A 586 10.97 -13.79 -7.71
CA SER A 586 11.19 -15.18 -8.08
C SER A 586 12.65 -15.60 -7.80
N SER A 587 12.83 -16.70 -7.09
CA SER A 587 14.13 -17.29 -6.76
C SER A 587 14.00 -18.81 -6.52
N GLU A 588 15.08 -19.56 -6.72
CA GLU A 588 15.15 -21.01 -6.41
C GLU A 588 15.21 -21.29 -4.90
N TYR A 589 15.61 -20.29 -4.11
CA TYR A 589 15.66 -20.33 -2.65
C TYR A 589 14.62 -19.37 -2.07
N PRO A 590 14.09 -19.63 -0.85
CA PRO A 590 13.20 -18.69 -0.17
C PRO A 590 13.82 -17.29 -0.07
N ALA A 591 13.17 -16.31 -0.70
CA ALA A 591 13.72 -14.97 -0.96
C ALA A 591 12.95 -13.88 -0.21
N ILE A 592 12.90 -14.00 1.12
CA ILE A 592 12.25 -13.00 1.99
C ILE A 592 12.96 -11.65 1.82
N LEU A 593 12.18 -10.62 1.44
CA LEU A 593 12.63 -9.25 1.24
C LEU A 593 12.64 -8.50 2.57
N PHE A 594 13.82 -8.01 2.97
CA PHE A 594 14.02 -7.35 4.28
C PHE A 594 14.18 -5.83 4.19
N ASP A 595 14.82 -5.33 3.14
CA ASP A 595 15.02 -3.89 2.95
C ASP A 595 15.15 -3.54 1.45
N GLY A 596 15.10 -2.26 1.14
CA GLY A 596 15.30 -1.76 -0.21
C GLY A 596 15.80 -0.32 -0.24
N ILE A 597 16.56 0.02 -1.29
CA ILE A 597 17.10 1.36 -1.50
C ILE A 597 16.92 1.79 -2.95
N GLN A 598 16.51 3.03 -3.14
CA GLN A 598 16.36 3.59 -4.48
C GLN A 598 17.74 3.92 -5.07
N VAL A 599 17.94 3.50 -6.31
CA VAL A 599 19.09 3.85 -7.15
C VAL A 599 18.59 4.49 -8.45
N ASN A 600 19.50 5.04 -9.27
CA ASN A 600 19.12 5.71 -10.51
C ASN A 600 18.36 4.77 -11.48
N THR A 601 18.73 3.50 -11.50
CA THR A 601 18.15 2.52 -12.43
C THR A 601 16.81 1.96 -11.97
N GLY A 602 16.51 1.95 -10.67
CA GLY A 602 15.31 1.32 -10.11
C GLY A 602 15.33 1.24 -8.58
N LEU A 603 14.52 0.33 -8.04
CA LEU A 603 14.52 0.04 -6.60
C LEU A 603 15.31 -1.26 -6.38
N LEU A 604 16.43 -1.17 -5.66
CA LEU A 604 17.23 -2.32 -5.27
C LEU A 604 16.65 -2.92 -4.00
N LEU A 605 16.33 -4.21 -4.04
CA LEU A 605 15.73 -4.97 -2.94
C LEU A 605 16.75 -5.97 -2.40
N PHE A 606 16.77 -6.13 -1.08
CA PHE A 606 17.67 -7.03 -0.37
C PHE A 606 16.88 -8.15 0.30
N SER A 607 17.15 -9.38 -0.11
CA SER A 607 16.85 -10.57 0.68
C SER A 607 18.09 -10.99 1.47
N LYS A 608 17.95 -12.01 2.32
CA LYS A 608 19.06 -12.51 3.14
C LYS A 608 20.26 -13.00 2.32
N ASN A 609 20.00 -13.62 1.16
CA ASN A 609 21.02 -14.31 0.37
C ASN A 609 21.18 -13.76 -1.06
N GLN A 610 20.27 -12.88 -1.50
CA GLN A 610 20.24 -12.36 -2.87
C GLN A 610 19.74 -10.91 -2.91
N GLN A 611 20.17 -10.18 -3.92
CA GLN A 611 19.71 -8.84 -4.25
C GLN A 611 18.86 -8.89 -5.52
N PHE A 612 17.77 -8.13 -5.53
CA PHE A 612 16.87 -8.01 -6.67
C PHE A 612 16.77 -6.55 -7.11
N MET A 613 16.40 -6.34 -8.36
CA MET A 613 16.20 -5.03 -8.94
C MET A 613 14.77 -4.94 -9.48
N LEU A 614 13.98 -4.04 -8.89
CA LEU A 614 12.65 -3.70 -9.37
C LEU A 614 12.73 -2.54 -10.37
N THR A 615 12.36 -2.83 -11.62
CA THR A 615 12.42 -1.89 -12.75
C THR A 615 11.23 -2.08 -13.70
N THR A 616 11.12 -1.24 -14.74
CA THR A 616 10.12 -1.37 -15.82
C THR A 616 10.79 -1.07 -17.15
N ASP A 617 10.62 -1.91 -18.18
CA ASP A 617 11.22 -1.70 -19.53
C ASP A 617 10.54 -0.58 -20.30
N SER A 618 9.36 -0.16 -19.83
CA SER A 618 8.55 0.89 -20.42
C SER A 618 8.81 2.23 -19.74
N ASP A 619 8.38 3.31 -20.38
CA ASP A 619 8.40 4.65 -19.80
C ASP A 619 7.47 4.76 -18.59
N VAL A 620 6.38 3.98 -18.57
CA VAL A 620 5.35 4.01 -17.52
C VAL A 620 5.55 2.84 -16.55
N PHE A 621 5.61 3.16 -15.25
CA PHE A 621 5.66 2.17 -14.18
C PHE A 621 4.24 1.75 -13.77
N SER A 622 3.79 0.62 -14.31
CA SER A 622 2.45 0.05 -14.13
C SER A 622 2.53 -1.41 -13.69
N PRO A 623 1.42 -2.00 -13.21
CA PRO A 623 1.40 -3.41 -12.81
C PRO A 623 1.76 -4.37 -13.95
N THR A 624 1.47 -4.01 -15.20
CA THR A 624 1.81 -4.79 -16.39
C THR A 624 3.26 -4.67 -16.84
N THR A 625 3.97 -3.61 -16.45
CA THR A 625 5.34 -3.32 -16.94
C THR A 625 6.40 -3.49 -15.87
N ALA A 626 6.00 -3.52 -14.59
CA ALA A 626 6.89 -3.75 -13.46
C ALA A 626 7.43 -5.17 -13.49
N LYS A 627 8.75 -5.32 -13.35
CA LYS A 627 9.43 -6.61 -13.25
C LYS A 627 10.50 -6.58 -12.18
N ILE A 628 10.72 -7.73 -11.55
CA ILE A 628 11.81 -7.96 -10.60
C ILE A 628 12.81 -8.91 -11.24
N ASN A 629 14.05 -8.48 -11.33
CA ASN A 629 15.16 -9.30 -11.80
C ASN A 629 16.12 -9.58 -10.64
N ALA A 630 16.62 -10.82 -10.54
CA ALA A 630 17.75 -11.11 -9.66
C ALA A 630 19.01 -10.39 -10.17
N LEU A 631 19.72 -9.73 -9.27
CA LEU A 631 20.89 -8.90 -9.61
C LEU A 631 22.19 -9.57 -9.14
N SER A 632 22.24 -10.04 -7.89
CA SER A 632 23.41 -10.70 -7.32
C SER A 632 23.02 -11.63 -6.16
N THR A 633 23.93 -12.50 -5.75
CA THR A 633 23.69 -13.54 -4.72
C THR A 633 24.57 -13.38 -3.48
N TYR A 634 24.79 -12.13 -3.05
CA TYR A 634 25.56 -11.84 -1.84
C TYR A 634 24.67 -11.92 -0.59
N ASN A 635 25.26 -12.31 0.55
CA ASN A 635 24.56 -12.30 1.82
C ASN A 635 24.38 -10.88 2.36
N PHE A 636 23.24 -10.63 2.99
CA PHE A 636 22.89 -9.36 3.60
C PHE A 636 22.48 -9.55 5.06
N ASN A 637 22.98 -8.66 5.93
CA ASN A 637 22.56 -8.62 7.33
C ASN A 637 21.21 -7.91 7.48
N PHE A 638 20.14 -8.68 7.66
CA PHE A 638 18.76 -8.18 7.81
C PHE A 638 18.51 -7.31 9.06
N ALA A 639 19.42 -7.31 10.03
CA ALA A 639 19.39 -6.43 11.20
C ALA A 639 19.87 -5.00 10.87
N THR A 640 20.51 -4.81 9.72
CA THR A 640 21.05 -3.52 9.26
C THR A 640 20.27 -3.00 8.06
N ASN A 641 20.52 -1.75 7.69
CA ASN A 641 19.94 -1.14 6.50
C ASN A 641 21.05 -0.89 5.45
N PRO A 642 20.75 -1.03 4.14
CA PRO A 642 21.68 -0.60 3.09
C PRO A 642 21.83 0.93 3.10
N ILE A 643 23.01 1.42 2.73
CA ILE A 643 23.33 2.84 2.71
C ILE A 643 23.71 3.32 1.31
N SER A 644 23.29 4.53 0.95
CA SER A 644 23.72 5.18 -0.30
C SER A 644 24.98 6.00 -0.05
N LEU A 645 25.99 5.79 -0.89
CA LEU A 645 27.24 6.57 -0.91
C LEU A 645 27.22 7.68 -1.98
N GLY A 646 26.05 7.91 -2.60
CA GLY A 646 25.86 8.86 -3.69
C GLY A 646 25.59 8.16 -5.02
N THR A 647 26.58 7.42 -5.54
CA THR A 647 26.46 6.66 -6.80
C THR A 647 26.57 5.15 -6.60
N THR A 648 27.11 4.72 -5.46
CA THR A 648 27.30 3.32 -5.07
C THR A 648 26.46 3.00 -3.83
N VAL A 649 26.19 1.72 -3.60
CA VAL A 649 25.40 1.25 -2.44
C VAL A 649 26.30 0.41 -1.55
N GLY A 650 26.37 0.75 -0.26
CA GLY A 650 27.06 -0.03 0.75
C GLY A 650 26.08 -0.91 1.53
N PHE A 651 26.48 -2.15 1.83
CA PHE A 651 25.73 -3.03 2.71
C PHE A 651 26.65 -3.92 3.53
N LEU A 652 26.14 -4.43 4.66
CA LEU A 652 26.88 -5.31 5.55
C LEU A 652 26.48 -6.77 5.32
N ASP A 653 27.48 -7.62 5.35
CA ASP A 653 27.35 -9.06 5.49
C ASP A 653 27.84 -9.47 6.87
N ASN A 654 27.25 -10.53 7.40
CA ASN A 654 27.55 -11.09 8.69
C ASN A 654 27.80 -12.61 8.64
N ALA A 655 28.10 -13.14 7.44
CA ALA A 655 28.53 -14.51 7.28
C ALA A 655 29.92 -14.75 7.91
N GLY A 656 29.95 -15.56 8.97
CA GLY A 656 31.19 -16.00 9.62
C GLY A 656 31.41 -15.38 11.00
N LYS A 657 32.68 -15.18 11.37
CA LYS A 657 33.08 -14.68 12.71
C LYS A 657 33.15 -13.14 12.79
N PHE A 658 33.34 -12.47 11.67
CA PHE A 658 33.52 -11.03 11.59
C PHE A 658 32.62 -10.50 10.49
N SER A 659 31.99 -9.35 10.70
CA SER A 659 31.17 -8.71 9.67
C SER A 659 32.04 -8.15 8.54
N ARG A 660 31.47 -8.07 7.34
CA ARG A 660 32.13 -7.55 6.12
C ARG A 660 31.32 -6.40 5.54
N PHE A 661 32.03 -5.43 4.98
CA PHE A 661 31.42 -4.30 4.30
C PHE A 661 31.63 -4.42 2.80
N PHE A 662 30.53 -4.56 2.08
CA PHE A 662 30.49 -4.61 0.63
C PHE A 662 30.01 -3.27 0.07
N GLU A 663 30.65 -2.84 -1.00
CA GLU A 663 30.24 -1.70 -1.80
C GLU A 663 29.88 -2.20 -3.20
N MET A 664 28.65 -1.96 -3.61
CA MET A 664 28.15 -2.30 -4.92
C MET A 664 28.21 -1.09 -5.84
N THR A 665 28.86 -1.26 -6.98
CA THR A 665 29.08 -0.22 -7.98
C THR A 665 28.53 -0.67 -9.35
N GLN A 666 28.43 0.27 -10.29
CA GLN A 666 27.90 0.02 -11.64
C GLN A 666 26.54 -0.70 -11.65
N ILE A 667 25.62 -0.24 -10.80
CA ILE A 667 24.27 -0.83 -10.71
C ILE A 667 23.50 -0.47 -11.98
N GLN A 668 23.44 -1.40 -12.91
CA GLN A 668 22.71 -1.28 -14.16
C GLN A 668 21.37 -2.02 -14.06
N ARG A 669 20.45 -1.66 -14.96
CA ARG A 669 19.15 -2.33 -15.10
C ARG A 669 19.31 -3.76 -15.62
N GLU A 670 20.27 -3.94 -16.52
CA GLU A 670 20.68 -5.22 -17.09
C GLU A 670 22.19 -5.34 -16.95
N GLY A 671 22.67 -6.51 -16.52
CA GLY A 671 24.07 -6.75 -16.20
C GLY A 671 24.32 -6.93 -14.70
N GLU A 672 25.37 -7.70 -14.40
CA GLU A 672 25.78 -7.96 -13.02
C GLU A 672 26.53 -6.75 -12.46
N PRO A 673 26.24 -6.32 -11.23
CA PRO A 673 26.95 -5.22 -10.60
C PRO A 673 28.33 -5.68 -10.12
N GLU A 674 29.28 -4.74 -10.07
CA GLU A 674 30.59 -5.00 -9.47
C GLU A 674 30.50 -4.78 -7.95
N VAL A 675 30.62 -5.86 -7.18
CA VAL A 675 30.62 -5.83 -5.71
C VAL A 675 32.04 -5.94 -5.19
N LEU A 676 32.49 -4.92 -4.46
CA LEU A 676 33.83 -4.80 -3.90
C LEU A 676 33.78 -4.93 -2.37
N GLU A 677 34.64 -5.76 -1.79
CA GLU A 677 34.79 -5.85 -0.33
C GLU A 677 35.75 -4.77 0.18
N GLN A 678 35.23 -3.69 0.74
CA GLN A 678 36.05 -2.60 1.31
C GLN A 678 36.69 -2.99 2.66
N SER A 679 36.13 -3.99 3.35
CA SER A 679 36.67 -4.52 4.61
C SER A 679 37.85 -5.48 4.46
N ALA A 680 38.25 -5.87 3.24
CA ALA A 680 39.22 -6.94 3.02
C ALA A 680 40.59 -6.69 3.71
N VAL A 681 41.03 -5.44 3.80
CA VAL A 681 42.28 -5.03 4.46
C VAL A 681 42.20 -5.08 6.00
N VAL A 682 41.00 -5.15 6.56
CA VAL A 682 40.70 -5.10 8.01
C VAL A 682 39.72 -6.21 8.42
N SER A 683 39.88 -7.41 7.84
CA SER A 683 38.92 -8.52 7.98
C SER A 683 38.64 -9.02 9.40
N ARG A 684 39.49 -8.70 10.39
CA ARG A 684 39.33 -9.09 11.81
C ARG A 684 39.02 -7.90 12.71
N LEU A 685 38.86 -6.69 12.15
CA LEU A 685 38.64 -5.46 12.93
C LEU A 685 37.19 -5.34 13.39
N PHE A 686 36.24 -5.76 12.55
CA PHE A 686 34.82 -5.72 12.87
C PHE A 686 34.46 -6.82 13.84
N GLU A 687 33.70 -6.46 14.86
CA GLU A 687 32.99 -7.42 15.69
C GLU A 687 31.91 -8.12 14.85
N LYS A 688 31.38 -9.22 15.36
CA LYS A 688 30.23 -9.88 14.74
C LYS A 688 28.98 -9.05 15.01
N ASP A 689 28.00 -9.13 14.11
CA ASP A 689 26.65 -8.59 14.33
C ASP A 689 26.59 -7.05 14.43
N LEU A 690 27.38 -6.29 13.66
CA LEU A 690 27.23 -4.82 13.61
C LEU A 690 25.81 -4.43 13.20
N LYS A 691 25.07 -3.73 14.07
CA LYS A 691 23.67 -3.31 13.81
C LYS A 691 23.51 -1.85 13.37
N LEU A 692 24.38 -0.96 13.84
CA LEU A 692 24.20 0.49 13.67
C LEU A 692 25.13 1.01 12.59
N ILE A 693 24.54 1.75 11.64
CA ILE A 693 25.25 2.40 10.54
C ILE A 693 24.77 3.85 10.43
N SER A 694 25.71 4.77 10.27
CA SER A 694 25.41 6.14 9.85
C SER A 694 26.37 6.57 8.76
N ASN A 695 25.90 7.40 7.83
CA ASN A 695 26.71 7.88 6.72
C ASN A 695 26.56 9.40 6.54
N SER A 696 27.68 10.10 6.34
CA SER A 696 27.71 11.46 5.78
C SER A 696 28.25 11.35 4.36
N ARG A 697 27.36 11.59 3.38
CA ARG A 697 27.72 11.62 1.95
C ARG A 697 28.60 12.83 1.63
N GLU A 698 28.31 13.98 2.24
CA GLU A 698 28.99 15.25 2.00
C GLU A 698 30.43 15.27 2.52
N ASN A 699 30.68 14.55 3.60
CA ASN A 699 32.01 14.41 4.19
C ASN A 699 32.66 13.06 3.89
N SER A 700 31.99 12.24 3.07
CA SER A 700 32.47 10.95 2.58
C SER A 700 32.98 10.04 3.71
N VAL A 701 32.18 9.92 4.79
CA VAL A 701 32.48 9.09 5.96
C VAL A 701 31.30 8.24 6.35
N ILE A 702 31.58 7.00 6.76
CA ILE A 702 30.60 6.04 7.26
C ILE A 702 31.05 5.62 8.64
N PHE A 703 30.11 5.54 9.58
CA PHE A 703 30.34 5.00 10.91
C PHE A 703 29.55 3.72 11.14
N PHE A 704 30.16 2.80 11.87
CA PHE A 704 29.61 1.50 12.24
C PHE A 704 29.84 1.26 13.73
N SER A 705 28.86 0.70 14.43
CA SER A 705 29.06 0.24 15.81
C SER A 705 28.16 -0.95 16.12
N GLU A 706 28.54 -1.71 17.14
CA GLU A 706 27.62 -2.61 17.82
C GLU A 706 27.04 -1.96 19.07
N GLU A 707 25.77 -2.25 19.32
CA GLU A 707 25.05 -1.77 20.50
C GLU A 707 25.69 -2.29 21.80
N GLY A 708 25.84 -1.42 22.79
CA GLY A 708 26.45 -1.78 24.08
C GLY A 708 27.97 -1.78 24.09
N THR A 709 28.63 -1.44 22.97
CA THR A 709 30.10 -1.31 22.89
C THR A 709 30.56 0.15 22.91
N SER A 710 31.79 0.40 23.34
CA SER A 710 32.38 1.76 23.35
C SER A 710 33.13 2.11 22.06
N THR A 711 33.13 1.21 21.07
CA THR A 711 33.93 1.34 19.86
C THR A 711 33.05 1.74 18.67
N LEU A 712 33.43 2.84 18.02
CA LEU A 712 32.84 3.29 16.76
C LEU A 712 33.87 3.12 15.64
N TYR A 713 33.57 2.32 14.63
CA TYR A 713 34.42 2.15 13.46
C TYR A 713 34.07 3.19 12.41
N GLY A 714 35.06 3.83 11.81
CA GLY A 714 34.88 4.80 10.76
C GLY A 714 35.57 4.37 9.46
N TYR A 715 34.88 4.54 8.35
CA TYR A 715 35.41 4.45 7.00
C TYR A 715 35.33 5.81 6.33
N ARG A 716 36.47 6.43 6.05
CA ARG A 716 36.51 7.64 5.23
C ARG A 716 36.99 7.30 3.83
N TYR A 717 36.26 7.81 2.85
CA TYR A 717 36.59 7.67 1.45
C TYR A 717 36.73 9.03 0.78
N PHE A 718 37.48 9.08 -0.31
CA PHE A 718 37.55 10.26 -1.17
C PHE A 718 37.81 9.82 -2.61
N ASP A 719 36.89 10.17 -3.49
CA ASP A 719 36.95 9.84 -4.91
C ASP A 719 37.41 11.04 -5.73
N ASN A 720 38.33 10.81 -6.66
CA ASN A 720 38.71 11.78 -7.67
C ASN A 720 38.34 11.21 -9.05
N ILE A 721 37.27 11.73 -9.65
CA ILE A 721 36.67 11.43 -10.97
C ILE A 721 36.48 9.94 -11.29
N ARG A 722 37.55 9.15 -11.34
CA ARG A 722 37.56 7.69 -11.62
C ARG A 722 38.36 6.85 -10.63
N GLN A 723 39.06 7.44 -9.66
CA GLN A 723 39.89 6.69 -8.71
C GLN A 723 39.59 7.08 -7.26
N ARG A 724 39.42 6.07 -6.40
CA ARG A 724 39.43 6.21 -4.95
C ARG A 724 40.85 6.61 -4.51
N LYS A 725 41.02 7.84 -4.04
CA LYS A 725 42.32 8.36 -3.56
C LYS A 725 42.52 8.13 -2.06
N LEU A 726 41.43 8.08 -1.31
CA LEU A 726 41.45 7.75 0.12
C LEU A 726 40.46 6.62 0.38
N ALA A 727 40.91 5.58 1.06
CA ALA A 727 40.08 4.54 1.64
C ALA A 727 40.71 4.17 2.98
N ALA A 728 40.22 4.77 4.05
CA ALA A 728 40.88 4.76 5.33
C ALA A 728 39.93 4.28 6.44
N TRP A 729 40.28 3.15 7.04
CA TRP A 729 39.64 2.64 8.24
C TRP A 729 40.28 3.22 9.49
N PHE A 730 39.47 3.62 10.45
CA PHE A 730 39.89 4.10 11.77
C PHE A 730 38.87 3.67 12.82
N ARG A 731 39.23 3.74 14.11
CA ARG A 731 38.30 3.48 15.21
C ARG A 731 38.32 4.59 16.25
N TRP A 732 37.17 4.92 16.80
CA TRP A 732 37.01 5.81 17.93
C TRP A 732 36.58 5.01 19.14
N THR A 733 37.11 5.37 20.30
CA THR A 733 36.69 4.87 21.59
C THR A 733 36.03 6.03 22.31
N LEU A 734 34.73 5.87 22.58
CA LEU A 734 33.90 6.88 23.23
C LEU A 734 33.83 6.61 24.74
N THR A 735 33.57 7.67 25.50
CA THR A 735 33.35 7.61 26.94
C THR A 735 31.93 7.10 27.24
N GLY A 736 31.75 5.78 27.18
CA GLY A 736 30.48 5.09 27.49
C GLY A 736 30.12 4.03 26.46
N THR A 737 29.00 3.33 26.66
CA THR A 737 28.54 2.30 25.71
C THR A 737 27.53 2.90 24.73
N ILE A 738 27.76 2.73 23.43
CA ILE A 738 26.94 3.29 22.36
C ILE A 738 25.59 2.57 22.33
N GLN A 739 24.50 3.32 22.39
CA GLN A 739 23.13 2.80 22.22
C GLN A 739 22.60 3.10 20.82
N TYR A 740 22.86 4.31 20.32
CA TYR A 740 22.43 4.73 18.99
C TYR A 740 23.33 5.81 18.44
N HIS A 741 23.45 5.89 17.12
CA HIS A 741 24.11 7.02 16.47
C HIS A 741 23.49 7.30 15.11
N CYS A 742 23.40 8.58 14.74
CA CYS A 742 22.86 9.02 13.45
C CYS A 742 23.57 10.29 12.99
N MET A 743 23.57 10.50 11.67
CA MET A 743 24.10 11.71 11.04
C MET A 743 22.93 12.63 10.71
N GLN A 744 22.93 13.86 11.23
CA GLN A 744 21.94 14.88 10.90
C GLN A 744 22.68 16.20 10.64
N ASP A 745 22.46 16.82 9.48
CA ASP A 745 23.10 18.08 9.07
C ASP A 745 24.65 18.10 9.28
N ASP A 746 25.34 17.10 8.71
CA ASP A 746 26.80 16.83 8.84
C ASP A 746 27.35 16.75 10.28
N ASN A 747 26.47 16.66 11.27
CA ASN A 747 26.79 16.42 12.67
C ASN A 747 26.43 14.98 13.06
N LEU A 748 27.39 14.28 13.68
CA LEU A 748 27.17 12.95 14.20
C LEU A 748 26.61 13.07 15.63
N PHE A 749 25.37 12.65 15.80
CA PHE A 749 24.73 12.52 17.11
C PHE A 749 24.90 11.09 17.61
N VAL A 750 25.41 10.94 18.84
CA VAL A 750 25.64 9.65 19.48
C VAL A 750 24.97 9.63 20.85
N VAL A 751 24.12 8.64 21.09
CA VAL A 751 23.56 8.33 22.40
C VAL A 751 24.48 7.31 23.07
N VAL A 752 25.10 7.72 24.18
CA VAL A 752 25.96 6.86 24.99
C VAL A 752 25.33 6.62 26.36
N ARG A 753 25.49 5.40 26.88
CA ARG A 753 25.05 5.02 28.22
C ARG A 753 26.24 4.98 29.17
N ASN A 754 26.12 5.72 30.27
CA ASN A 754 27.08 5.75 31.38
C ASN A 754 26.32 5.67 32.69
N ASN A 755 26.75 4.80 33.61
CA ASN A 755 26.13 4.66 34.93
C ASN A 755 24.59 4.52 34.86
N ASN A 756 24.09 3.71 33.91
CA ASN A 756 22.67 3.50 33.61
C ASN A 756 21.89 4.76 33.16
N LYS A 757 22.58 5.80 32.69
CA LYS A 757 21.98 7.00 32.11
C LYS A 757 22.41 7.18 30.67
N ASP A 758 21.45 7.45 29.80
CA ASP A 758 21.65 7.80 28.41
C ASP A 758 21.94 9.29 28.27
N GLN A 759 22.91 9.59 27.42
CA GLN A 759 23.48 10.91 27.25
C GLN A 759 23.67 11.18 25.76
N LEU A 760 23.21 12.34 25.30
CA LEU A 760 23.33 12.74 23.91
C LEU A 760 24.61 13.56 23.73
N LEU A 761 25.47 13.09 22.83
CA LEU A 761 26.70 13.76 22.40
C LEU A 761 26.58 14.19 20.94
N LYS A 762 27.04 15.41 20.65
CA LYS A 762 27.17 15.94 19.30
C LYS A 762 28.65 15.99 18.90
N TYR A 763 28.99 15.35 17.79
CA TYR A 763 30.31 15.41 17.16
C TYR A 763 30.20 16.14 15.82
N SER A 764 30.74 17.36 15.77
CA SER A 764 30.80 18.15 14.54
C SER A 764 32.02 17.71 13.72
N ILE A 765 31.79 17.04 12.58
CA ILE A 765 32.88 16.52 11.77
C ILE A 765 33.63 17.67 11.10
N LYS A 766 32.91 18.69 10.62
CA LYS A 766 33.47 20.01 10.27
C LYS A 766 33.27 21.00 11.43
N MET A 767 34.02 22.10 11.44
CA MET A 767 33.83 23.15 12.44
C MET A 767 32.57 23.93 12.08
N ASP A 768 31.67 24.04 13.03
CA ASP A 768 30.51 24.94 12.97
C ASP A 768 30.78 26.20 13.82
N ALA A 769 29.92 27.21 13.72
CA ALA A 769 30.05 28.45 14.51
C ALA A 769 29.95 28.22 16.04
N ASN A 770 29.43 27.06 16.45
CA ASN A 770 29.20 26.68 17.84
C ASN A 770 30.26 25.69 18.36
N THR A 771 31.31 25.43 17.58
CA THR A 771 32.42 24.54 17.91
C THR A 771 33.38 25.31 18.79
N PHE A 772 33.60 24.80 20.01
CA PHE A 772 34.57 25.39 20.91
C PHE A 772 35.99 25.26 20.34
N ALA A 773 36.62 26.41 20.12
CA ALA A 773 37.93 26.52 19.51
C ALA A 773 38.78 27.55 20.26
N ILE A 774 40.09 27.34 20.25
CA ILE A 774 41.09 28.27 20.75
C ILE A 774 42.02 28.61 19.59
N ALA A 775 42.20 29.90 19.28
CA ALA A 775 43.02 30.35 18.14
C ALA A 775 42.75 29.56 16.84
N GLU A 776 41.48 29.44 16.45
CA GLU A 776 40.99 28.70 15.26
C GLU A 776 41.20 27.16 15.29
N ASN A 777 41.74 26.61 16.38
CA ASN A 777 41.94 25.18 16.57
C ASN A 777 40.92 24.58 17.53
N ARG A 778 40.44 23.36 17.25
CA ARG A 778 39.44 22.70 18.09
C ARG A 778 40.01 22.30 19.45
N VAL A 779 39.16 22.35 20.48
CA VAL A 779 39.43 21.68 21.76
C VAL A 779 38.91 20.25 21.67
N HIS A 780 39.70 19.29 22.17
CA HIS A 780 39.45 17.85 22.05
C HIS A 780 39.20 17.21 23.41
N LEU A 781 37.94 17.21 23.87
CA LEU A 781 37.46 16.49 25.06
C LEU A 781 36.12 15.82 24.75
N ASP A 782 35.81 14.75 25.47
CA ASP A 782 34.47 14.15 25.46
C ASP A 782 33.60 14.72 26.56
N HIS A 783 32.28 14.70 26.36
CA HIS A 783 31.31 15.36 27.23
C HIS A 783 31.68 16.84 27.49
N LEU A 784 32.15 17.51 26.44
CA LEU A 784 32.63 18.88 26.51
C LEU A 784 31.49 19.82 26.91
N MET A 785 31.72 20.60 27.96
CA MET A 785 30.78 21.61 28.45
C MET A 785 31.51 22.83 29.02
N SER A 786 30.86 23.99 28.98
CA SER A 786 31.38 25.24 29.54
C SER A 786 30.92 25.44 30.99
N VAL A 787 31.84 25.84 31.87
CA VAL A 787 31.56 26.22 33.27
C VAL A 787 31.80 27.72 33.43
N THR A 788 30.78 28.45 33.89
CA THR A 788 30.85 29.89 34.11
C THR A 788 31.28 30.25 35.52
N THR A 789 31.86 31.45 35.67
CA THR A 789 32.52 31.98 36.88
C THR A 789 31.67 31.93 38.15
N ALA A 790 30.34 32.09 38.05
CA ALA A 790 29.45 32.18 39.20
C ALA A 790 29.38 30.90 40.07
N SER A 791 29.83 29.75 39.53
CA SER A 791 29.76 28.45 40.21
C SER A 791 31.05 28.08 40.96
N ASN A 792 32.10 28.90 40.86
CA ASN A 792 33.46 28.52 41.25
C ASN A 792 33.87 29.15 42.59
N THR A 793 34.23 28.34 43.57
CA THR A 793 34.73 28.78 44.88
C THR A 793 36.19 28.42 45.03
N TYR A 794 37.08 29.42 45.14
CA TYR A 794 38.50 29.21 45.39
C TYR A 794 38.83 29.17 46.89
N ASN A 795 39.59 28.16 47.32
CA ASN A 795 40.10 28.05 48.68
C ASN A 795 41.62 28.27 48.70
N ALA A 796 42.07 29.38 49.29
CA ALA A 796 43.47 29.76 49.36
C ALA A 796 44.34 28.83 50.24
N THR A 797 43.74 28.07 51.17
CA THR A 797 44.46 27.15 52.07
C THR A 797 44.80 25.83 51.38
N THR A 798 43.88 25.31 50.58
CA THR A 798 44.10 24.07 49.81
C THR A 798 44.64 24.34 48.40
N ASN A 799 44.65 25.62 47.98
CA ASN A 799 44.97 26.06 46.63
C ASN A 799 44.14 25.35 45.54
N LYS A 800 42.86 25.10 45.82
CA LYS A 800 41.93 24.44 44.91
C LYS A 800 40.71 25.31 44.63
N THR A 801 40.20 25.21 43.41
CA THR A 801 38.89 25.75 43.04
C THR A 801 37.88 24.61 43.00
N THR A 802 36.75 24.81 43.67
CA THR A 802 35.66 23.82 43.77
C THR A 802 34.40 24.37 43.12
N PHE A 803 33.70 23.53 42.37
CA PHE A 803 32.41 23.86 41.75
C PHE A 803 31.49 22.62 41.75
N PRO A 804 30.16 22.80 41.75
CA PRO A 804 29.24 21.66 41.75
C PRO A 804 29.39 20.85 40.47
N LYS A 805 29.31 19.52 40.60
CA LYS A 805 29.36 18.60 39.46
C LYS A 805 28.17 18.86 38.51
N PRO A 806 28.40 19.26 37.26
CA PRO A 806 27.32 19.45 36.30
C PRO A 806 26.61 18.13 35.95
N THR A 807 25.31 18.21 35.68
CA THR A 807 24.52 17.07 35.17
C THR A 807 25.10 16.59 33.84
N GLY A 808 25.22 15.27 33.65
CA GLY A 808 25.72 14.70 32.40
C GLY A 808 27.17 14.21 32.43
N ILE A 809 27.90 14.40 33.52
CA ILE A 809 29.23 13.80 33.70
C ILE A 809 29.05 12.52 34.50
N GLU A 810 28.97 11.37 33.85
CA GLU A 810 28.66 10.09 34.52
C GLU A 810 29.75 9.03 34.33
N SER A 811 30.77 9.32 33.51
CA SER A 811 31.90 8.41 33.31
C SER A 811 32.94 8.54 34.42
N THR A 812 33.69 7.46 34.65
CA THR A 812 34.82 7.39 35.58
C THR A 812 36.15 7.81 34.92
N SER A 813 36.15 8.10 33.61
CA SER A 813 37.34 8.54 32.88
C SER A 813 37.90 9.85 33.43
N GLN A 814 39.23 10.00 33.39
CA GLN A 814 39.92 11.20 33.87
C GLN A 814 39.38 12.45 33.15
N MET A 815 39.07 13.48 33.94
CA MET A 815 38.59 14.76 33.43
C MET A 815 39.69 15.81 33.41
N ALA A 816 39.55 16.75 32.48
CA ALA A 816 40.40 17.92 32.37
C ALA A 816 39.57 19.18 32.18
N ALA A 817 40.10 20.28 32.72
CA ALA A 817 39.66 21.63 32.46
C ALA A 817 40.64 22.31 31.50
N TYR A 818 40.09 23.08 30.56
CA TYR A 818 40.85 23.81 29.57
C TYR A 818 40.30 25.22 29.41
N ASP A 819 41.13 26.22 29.66
CA ASP A 819 40.74 27.62 29.57
C ASP A 819 40.75 28.11 28.12
N VAL A 820 39.63 28.69 27.69
CA VAL A 820 39.42 29.28 26.37
C VAL A 820 39.07 30.78 26.46
N ASP A 821 38.98 31.34 27.67
CA ASP A 821 38.61 32.72 27.89
C ASP A 821 39.75 33.66 27.49
N SER A 822 39.40 34.82 26.94
CA SER A 822 40.40 35.80 26.51
C SER A 822 41.04 36.44 27.75
N GLY A 823 42.34 36.23 27.98
CA GLY A 823 43.01 36.77 29.16
C GLY A 823 44.43 36.23 29.37
N THR A 824 44.98 36.46 30.56
CA THR A 824 46.36 36.08 30.91
C THR A 824 46.57 34.57 31.04
N GLU A 825 45.50 33.79 31.13
CA GLU A 825 45.55 32.34 31.35
C GLU A 825 44.97 31.52 30.17
N LEU A 826 44.88 32.14 28.99
CA LEU A 826 44.43 31.49 27.77
C LEU A 826 45.26 30.22 27.49
N GLY A 827 44.60 29.07 27.34
CA GLY A 827 45.25 27.77 27.10
C GLY A 827 45.76 27.08 28.35
N ARG A 828 45.39 27.55 29.55
CA ARG A 828 45.68 26.87 30.82
C ARG A 828 44.97 25.51 30.88
N TYR A 829 45.68 24.52 31.38
CA TYR A 829 45.22 23.14 31.52
C TYR A 829 45.31 22.69 32.99
N GLY A 830 44.29 21.99 33.47
CA GLY A 830 44.26 21.40 34.81
C GLY A 830 43.50 20.08 34.83
N LEU A 831 43.96 19.13 35.65
CA LEU A 831 43.22 17.89 35.90
C LEU A 831 42.10 18.14 36.91
N VAL A 832 40.91 17.58 36.63
CA VAL A 832 39.75 17.70 37.52
C VAL A 832 39.62 16.43 38.35
N THR A 833 39.46 16.59 39.66
CA THR A 833 39.18 15.48 40.59
C THR A 833 37.72 15.51 41.00
N ILE A 834 37.04 14.36 40.97
CA ILE A 834 35.66 14.22 41.43
C ILE A 834 35.68 13.95 42.95
N ASN A 835 35.07 14.84 43.73
CA ASN A 835 34.94 14.68 45.18
C ASN A 835 33.46 14.76 45.58
N GLY A 836 32.80 13.60 45.61
CA GLY A 836 31.36 13.49 45.90
C GLY A 836 30.53 14.26 44.88
N SER A 837 29.78 15.26 45.36
CA SER A 837 28.91 16.12 44.53
C SER A 837 29.64 17.31 43.90
N ASN A 838 30.94 17.50 44.20
CA ASN A 838 31.74 18.62 43.70
C ASN A 838 32.90 18.15 42.83
N LEU A 839 33.36 19.06 41.98
CA LEU A 839 34.58 18.92 41.18
C LEU A 839 35.63 19.87 41.74
N GLU A 840 36.87 19.39 41.84
CA GLU A 840 38.02 20.13 42.34
C GLU A 840 39.10 20.25 41.26
N ILE A 841 39.67 21.44 41.11
CA ILE A 841 40.79 21.73 40.21
C ILE A 841 41.88 22.46 40.98
N ASP A 842 43.13 22.10 40.74
CA ASP A 842 44.27 22.77 41.38
C ASP A 842 44.51 24.18 40.79
N GLY A 843 44.77 25.14 41.69
CA GLY A 843 44.97 26.55 41.42
C GLY A 843 43.68 27.39 41.44
N ASN A 844 43.80 28.69 41.16
CA ASN A 844 42.68 29.62 41.16
C ASN A 844 42.03 29.70 39.77
N TRP A 845 40.77 29.24 39.64
CA TRP A 845 39.96 29.24 38.41
C TRP A 845 38.64 30.01 38.62
N SER A 846 38.56 30.86 39.64
CA SER A 846 37.31 31.53 40.05
C SER A 846 36.90 32.69 39.13
N SER A 847 37.84 33.27 38.36
CA SER A 847 37.60 34.49 37.58
C SER A 847 37.34 34.29 36.09
N GLN A 848 37.37 33.05 35.57
CA GLN A 848 37.32 32.74 34.14
C GLN A 848 36.26 31.70 33.78
N THR A 849 35.79 31.73 32.53
CA THR A 849 34.94 30.68 31.95
C THR A 849 35.81 29.65 31.26
N PHE A 850 35.80 28.41 31.74
CA PHE A 850 36.61 27.33 31.17
C PHE A 850 35.75 26.17 30.67
N LEU A 851 36.33 25.32 29.83
CA LEU A 851 35.70 24.10 29.36
C LEU A 851 36.13 22.92 30.21
N ILE A 852 35.23 21.98 30.44
CA ILE A 852 35.52 20.70 31.08
C ILE A 852 35.06 19.54 30.21
N GLY A 853 35.69 18.39 30.39
CA GLY A 853 35.28 17.14 29.76
C GLY A 853 36.22 15.98 30.12
N HIS A 854 35.87 14.78 29.66
CA HIS A 854 36.70 13.59 29.77
C HIS A 854 37.82 13.60 28.73
N GLN A 855 39.01 13.22 29.16
CA GLN A 855 40.14 13.07 28.26
C GLN A 855 40.04 11.77 27.46
N PHE A 856 40.46 11.85 26.19
CA PHE A 856 40.66 10.68 25.36
C PHE A 856 42.03 10.74 24.69
N THR A 857 42.61 9.57 24.49
CA THR A 857 43.93 9.42 23.88
C THR A 857 43.76 9.16 22.38
N MET A 858 44.35 10.03 21.56
CA MET A 858 44.66 9.71 20.17
C MET A 858 45.85 8.76 20.16
N GLU A 859 45.75 7.62 19.48
CA GLU A 859 46.86 6.66 19.37
C GLU A 859 47.05 6.23 17.91
N VAL A 860 48.28 6.33 17.41
CA VAL A 860 48.67 5.88 16.08
C VAL A 860 49.83 4.92 16.21
N LYS A 861 49.59 3.66 15.87
CA LYS A 861 50.58 2.59 15.96
C LYS A 861 51.16 2.30 14.58
N LEU A 862 52.44 2.62 14.39
CA LEU A 862 53.10 2.46 13.10
C LEU A 862 53.45 1.00 12.81
N PRO A 863 53.46 0.59 11.53
CA PRO A 863 53.94 -0.72 11.14
C PRO A 863 55.46 -0.80 11.24
N THR A 864 56.00 -2.02 11.16
CA THR A 864 57.44 -2.22 10.99
C THR A 864 57.91 -1.48 9.74
N ILE A 865 58.90 -0.60 9.89
CA ILE A 865 59.38 0.25 8.79
C ILE A 865 60.34 -0.57 7.91
N TYR A 866 59.96 -0.80 6.65
CA TYR A 866 60.82 -1.42 5.63
C TYR A 866 61.30 -0.37 4.63
N TYR A 867 62.42 -0.68 3.95
CA TYR A 867 62.79 0.06 2.75
C TYR A 867 61.83 -0.29 1.62
N VAL A 868 61.16 0.72 1.08
CA VAL A 868 60.15 0.54 0.03
C VAL A 868 60.66 1.11 -1.29
N THR A 869 60.54 0.34 -2.38
CA THR A 869 60.74 0.85 -3.74
C THR A 869 59.40 0.90 -4.46
N LYS A 870 59.20 1.94 -5.28
CA LYS A 870 58.04 2.06 -6.16
C LYS A 870 58.38 1.45 -7.51
N ASP A 871 57.57 0.50 -7.97
CA ASP A 871 57.67 -0.11 -9.30
C ASP A 871 56.30 0.02 -9.99
N GLY A 872 56.22 0.92 -10.97
CA GLY A 872 54.93 1.35 -11.53
C GLY A 872 54.00 1.94 -10.46
N GLU A 873 52.81 1.33 -10.30
CA GLU A 873 51.81 1.70 -9.29
C GLU A 873 51.92 0.87 -7.99
N SER A 874 52.78 -0.14 -7.95
CA SER A 874 52.93 -1.03 -6.79
C SER A 874 54.10 -0.62 -5.89
N PHE A 875 53.88 -0.72 -4.58
CA PHE A 875 54.93 -0.57 -3.57
C PHE A 875 55.50 -1.94 -3.22
N ARG A 876 56.82 -2.09 -3.29
CA ARG A 876 57.52 -3.31 -2.89
C ARG A 876 58.39 -3.01 -1.68
N SER A 877 58.00 -3.56 -0.54
CA SER A 877 58.82 -3.56 0.67
C SER A 877 59.90 -4.62 0.57
N ASP A 878 61.11 -4.26 0.97
CA ASP A 878 62.22 -5.19 1.04
C ASP A 878 62.42 -5.72 2.45
N THR A 879 62.13 -7.00 2.63
CA THR A 879 62.20 -7.71 3.92
C THR A 879 63.51 -8.48 4.13
N ARG A 880 64.32 -8.66 3.08
CA ARG A 880 65.50 -9.53 3.12
C ARG A 880 66.80 -8.77 3.42
N SER A 881 66.78 -7.45 3.27
CA SER A 881 67.91 -6.59 3.60
C SER A 881 68.03 -6.34 5.11
N SER A 882 69.25 -5.98 5.54
CA SER A 882 69.46 -5.48 6.89
C SER A 882 69.22 -3.97 6.91
N THR A 883 68.13 -3.54 7.56
CA THR A 883 67.79 -2.14 7.76
C THR A 883 67.91 -1.78 9.24
N ILE A 884 68.81 -0.86 9.56
CA ILE A 884 68.98 -0.29 10.90
C ILE A 884 68.42 1.12 10.87
N ILE A 885 67.41 1.39 11.70
CA ILE A 885 66.77 2.70 11.78
C ILE A 885 67.53 3.53 12.81
N HIS A 886 68.05 4.68 12.39
CA HIS A 886 68.72 5.61 13.27
C HIS A 886 67.71 6.53 13.96
N ARG A 887 66.83 7.16 13.16
CA ARG A 887 65.84 8.11 13.68
C ARG A 887 64.59 8.16 12.80
N VAL A 888 63.46 8.49 13.43
CA VAL A 888 62.21 8.83 12.77
C VAL A 888 61.88 10.28 13.08
N LYS A 889 61.40 11.00 12.08
CA LYS A 889 61.02 12.41 12.15
C LYS A 889 59.56 12.55 11.78
N PHE A 890 58.82 13.32 12.55
CA PHE A 890 57.43 13.67 12.22
C PHE A 890 57.34 15.15 11.87
N GLY A 891 56.58 15.45 10.82
CA GLY A 891 56.08 16.79 10.52
C GLY A 891 54.66 16.90 11.05
N PHE A 892 54.45 17.83 11.97
CA PHE A 892 53.15 18.12 12.56
C PHE A 892 52.57 19.41 11.99
N GLY A 893 51.24 19.50 12.03
CA GLY A 893 50.53 20.77 11.86
C GLY A 893 50.31 21.43 13.23
N PRO A 894 49.12 22.00 13.49
CA PRO A 894 48.74 22.42 14.83
C PRO A 894 48.86 21.28 15.83
N LEU A 895 49.72 21.49 16.83
CA LEU A 895 50.13 20.49 17.78
C LEU A 895 50.09 21.06 19.20
N GLY A 896 49.67 20.21 20.14
CA GLY A 896 49.81 20.39 21.58
C GLY A 896 50.86 19.46 22.18
N ILE A 897 50.53 18.84 23.31
CA ILE A 897 51.41 17.84 23.93
C ILE A 897 51.17 16.48 23.26
N TYR A 898 52.27 15.81 22.90
CA TYR A 898 52.24 14.43 22.43
C TYR A 898 53.34 13.61 23.11
N GLU A 899 53.14 12.31 23.17
CA GLU A 899 54.12 11.35 23.66
C GLU A 899 54.42 10.33 22.55
N THR A 900 55.66 9.85 22.51
CA THR A 900 56.04 8.74 21.64
C THR A 900 56.59 7.60 22.47
N THR A 901 56.03 6.42 22.30
CA THR A 901 56.50 5.19 22.94
C THR A 901 57.22 4.33 21.92
N LEU A 902 58.50 4.07 22.18
CA LEU A 902 59.36 3.15 21.44
C LEU A 902 59.50 1.85 22.23
N SER A 903 58.79 0.82 21.78
CA SER A 903 58.91 -0.54 22.33
C SER A 903 59.99 -1.30 21.57
N ARG A 904 60.94 -1.90 22.29
CA ARG A 904 62.05 -2.66 21.70
C ARG A 904 62.12 -4.06 22.27
N THR A 905 62.29 -5.07 21.41
CA THR A 905 62.37 -6.47 21.85
C THR A 905 63.51 -6.66 22.85
N GLY A 906 63.19 -7.12 24.07
CA GLY A 906 64.16 -7.37 25.14
C GLY A 906 64.64 -6.12 25.88
N ARG A 907 64.01 -4.94 25.69
CA ARG A 907 64.27 -3.71 26.44
C ARG A 907 62.96 -3.15 27.01
N VAL A 908 63.06 -2.33 28.06
CA VAL A 908 61.93 -1.57 28.58
C VAL A 908 61.53 -0.51 27.55
N ASP A 909 60.22 -0.26 27.45
CA ASP A 909 59.65 0.74 26.56
C ASP A 909 60.19 2.14 26.90
N TYR A 910 60.67 2.84 25.88
CA TYR A 910 61.16 4.20 26.01
C TYR A 910 60.03 5.16 25.62
N THR A 911 59.49 5.89 26.59
CA THR A 911 58.46 6.91 26.34
C THR A 911 59.08 8.29 26.52
N GLU A 912 58.94 9.12 25.50
CA GLU A 912 59.38 10.51 25.51
C GLU A 912 58.15 11.39 25.33
N THR A 913 57.92 12.27 26.31
CA THR A 913 56.86 13.28 26.23
C THR A 913 57.46 14.54 25.64
N PHE A 914 56.84 15.05 24.58
CA PHE A 914 57.21 16.29 23.94
C PHE A 914 56.23 17.37 24.37
N GLU A 915 56.71 18.25 25.24
CA GLU A 915 55.99 19.46 25.64
C GLU A 915 56.41 20.63 24.75
N LEU A 916 55.48 21.52 24.46
CA LEU A 916 55.73 22.75 23.70
C LEU A 916 56.15 23.87 24.67
N THR A 917 57.41 23.86 25.10
CA THR A 917 57.94 24.90 26.00
C THR A 917 59.41 25.20 25.72
N ALA A 918 59.66 26.11 24.77
CA ALA A 918 60.80 27.02 24.87
C ALA A 918 60.24 28.42 25.14
N ALA A 919 60.69 29.06 26.22
CA ALA A 919 60.10 30.27 26.81
C ALA A 919 60.11 31.53 25.91
N ASP A 920 60.73 31.47 24.72
CA ASP A 920 60.90 32.63 23.81
C ASP A 920 60.14 32.51 22.46
N ILE A 921 59.36 31.44 22.24
CA ILE A 921 58.73 31.18 20.93
C ILE A 921 57.26 31.64 20.86
N TYR A 922 56.61 31.88 22.00
CA TYR A 922 55.20 32.31 22.06
C TYR A 922 55.07 33.69 22.75
N LYS A 923 54.09 34.49 22.32
CA LYS A 923 53.74 35.74 23.01
C LYS A 923 53.12 35.41 24.37
N ALA A 924 53.45 36.17 25.42
CA ALA A 924 52.74 36.07 26.69
C ALA A 924 51.22 36.16 26.46
N ASN A 925 50.44 35.32 27.13
CA ASN A 925 48.98 35.21 27.00
C ASN A 925 48.49 34.60 25.66
N ALA A 926 49.31 33.79 24.96
CA ALA A 926 48.89 33.01 23.80
C ALA A 926 48.79 31.52 24.15
N ALA A 927 47.82 30.81 23.55
CA ALA A 927 47.74 29.36 23.66
C ALA A 927 49.03 28.73 23.11
N GLY A 928 49.61 27.76 23.84
CA GLY A 928 50.83 27.03 23.45
C GLY A 928 50.64 26.06 22.28
N ILE A 929 49.87 26.45 21.27
CA ILE A 929 49.63 25.71 20.03
C ILE A 929 50.49 26.36 18.95
N ILE A 930 51.43 25.60 18.40
CA ILE A 930 52.32 26.08 17.34
C ILE A 930 52.09 25.18 16.13
N ASP A 931 51.90 25.81 14.96
CA ASP A 931 51.99 25.12 13.68
C ASP A 931 53.47 25.02 13.31
N ASP A 932 54.09 23.95 13.80
CA ASP A 932 55.52 23.78 13.66
C ASP A 932 55.79 22.64 12.68
N ASN A 933 55.98 23.00 11.41
CA ASN A 933 56.52 22.11 10.38
C ASN A 933 58.00 21.71 10.66
N ILE A 934 58.48 21.93 11.89
CA ILE A 934 59.77 21.46 12.39
C ILE A 934 59.72 19.95 12.59
N LEU A 935 60.63 19.27 11.91
CA LEU A 935 60.86 17.84 11.98
C LEU A 935 61.37 17.44 13.37
N ARG A 936 60.48 16.96 14.24
CA ARG A 936 60.84 16.44 15.57
C ARG A 936 61.42 15.04 15.41
N SER A 937 62.64 14.84 15.90
CA SER A 937 63.42 13.60 15.67
C SER A 937 63.41 12.70 16.89
N ILE A 938 63.06 11.43 16.70
CA ILE A 938 63.05 10.38 17.72
C ILE A 938 64.19 9.40 17.41
N PRO A 939 65.17 9.23 18.31
CA PRO A 939 66.26 8.29 18.11
C PRO A 939 65.81 6.84 18.38
N ILE A 940 66.10 5.93 17.45
CA ILE A 940 65.76 4.49 17.58
C ILE A 940 67.04 3.65 17.71
N TYR A 941 68.00 3.85 16.79
CA TYR A 941 69.28 3.14 16.67
C TYR A 941 69.18 1.61 16.88
N ASP A 942 68.23 0.98 16.21
CA ASP A 942 68.00 -0.47 16.29
C ASP A 942 67.56 -1.03 14.93
N ARG A 943 67.59 -2.35 14.80
CA ARG A 943 67.07 -3.04 13.62
C ARG A 943 65.57 -2.79 13.51
N ASN A 944 65.11 -2.56 12.29
CA ASN A 944 63.69 -2.27 12.03
C ASN A 944 62.71 -3.28 12.64
N ILE A 945 63.02 -4.57 12.60
CA ILE A 945 62.17 -5.65 13.16
C ILE A 945 62.11 -5.68 14.70
N ASN A 946 63.05 -5.02 15.38
CA ASN A 946 63.13 -5.02 16.84
C ASN A 946 62.42 -3.82 17.48
N ALA A 947 62.03 -2.82 16.69
CA ALA A 947 61.52 -1.55 17.17
C ALA A 947 60.08 -1.31 16.68
N GLN A 948 59.20 -0.90 17.58
CA GLN A 948 57.84 -0.46 17.28
C GLN A 948 57.60 0.93 17.86
N LEU A 949 57.16 1.85 17.00
CA LEU A 949 56.90 3.23 17.36
C LEU A 949 55.39 3.49 17.45
N THR A 950 54.96 4.05 18.56
CA THR A 950 53.57 4.46 18.81
C THR A 950 53.55 5.94 19.16
N LEU A 951 52.68 6.71 18.50
CA LEU A 951 52.42 8.12 18.79
C LEU A 951 51.12 8.22 19.59
N LYS A 952 51.13 8.97 20.69
CA LYS A 952 49.93 9.21 21.50
C LYS A 952 49.76 10.70 21.84
N SER A 953 48.52 11.14 21.97
CA SER A 953 48.20 12.47 22.49
C SER A 953 46.90 12.46 23.29
N THR A 954 47.02 12.64 24.61
CA THR A 954 45.90 12.70 25.56
C THR A 954 45.47 14.14 25.87
N HIS A 955 46.33 15.12 25.60
CA HIS A 955 46.07 16.53 25.92
C HIS A 955 44.86 17.09 25.13
N PRO A 956 44.08 18.06 25.67
CA PRO A 956 42.92 18.65 24.99
C PRO A 956 43.25 19.50 23.74
N ALA A 957 44.51 19.84 23.56
CA ALA A 957 45.01 20.57 22.40
C ALA A 957 45.01 19.69 21.13
N PRO A 958 45.02 20.28 19.92
CA PRO A 958 45.08 19.53 18.66
C PRO A 958 46.35 18.69 18.55
N ALA A 959 46.28 17.60 17.79
CA ALA A 959 47.43 16.80 17.41
C ALA A 959 47.26 16.38 15.95
N THR A 960 47.96 17.06 15.05
CA THR A 960 47.85 16.88 13.60
C THR A 960 49.14 16.36 13.01
N VAL A 961 49.11 15.20 12.36
CA VAL A 961 50.30 14.60 11.72
C VAL A 961 50.19 14.75 10.20
N HIS A 962 51.14 15.47 9.60
CA HIS A 962 51.19 15.64 8.14
C HIS A 962 51.99 14.54 7.46
N HIS A 963 53.24 14.34 7.86
CA HIS A 963 54.15 13.40 7.21
C HIS A 963 55.14 12.79 8.19
N MET A 964 55.79 11.71 7.77
CA MET A 964 56.83 11.03 8.55
C MET A 964 58.03 10.74 7.66
N THR A 965 59.24 10.99 8.16
CA THR A 965 60.49 10.65 7.48
C THR A 965 61.33 9.76 8.38
N TRP A 966 61.84 8.64 7.87
CA TRP A 966 62.79 7.82 8.62
C TRP A 966 64.15 7.84 7.95
N GLU A 967 65.19 7.74 8.78
CA GLU A 967 66.59 7.72 8.36
C GLU A 967 67.30 6.54 8.99
N GLY A 968 68.13 5.87 8.20
CA GLY A 968 68.84 4.68 8.66
C GLY A 968 69.88 4.19 7.68
N VAL A 969 70.45 3.04 8.02
CA VAL A 969 71.42 2.33 7.20
C VAL A 969 70.74 1.14 6.56
N TYR A 970 70.82 1.07 5.24
CA TYR A 970 70.33 -0.04 4.43
C TYR A 970 71.51 -0.81 3.84
N THR A 971 71.50 -2.13 4.02
CA THR A 971 72.58 -3.01 3.55
C THR A 971 72.02 -4.27 2.90
N ASN A 972 72.40 -4.48 1.63
CA ASN A 972 72.08 -5.69 0.85
C ASN A 972 73.34 -6.57 0.73
N ASN A 973 73.79 -7.17 1.83
CA ASN A 973 75.18 -7.67 1.93
C ASN A 973 75.51 -8.94 1.12
N ASN A 974 74.54 -9.70 0.57
CA ASN A 974 74.87 -11.04 0.05
C ASN A 974 74.45 -11.39 -1.40
N TYR A 975 73.56 -10.67 -2.10
CA TYR A 975 73.18 -11.01 -3.49
C TYR A 975 72.70 -9.79 -4.33
N GLN A 976 73.07 -9.75 -5.61
CA GLN A 976 72.46 -8.85 -6.61
C GLN A 976 71.05 -9.35 -6.94
N ARG A 977 70.08 -8.43 -7.00
CA ARG A 977 68.69 -8.77 -7.33
C ARG A 977 68.58 -8.82 -8.86
N VAL A 978 68.34 -10.01 -9.40
CA VAL A 978 68.01 -10.25 -10.82
C VAL A 978 66.50 -10.20 -10.99
#